data_AF-A0ABD1DWU5-F1
#
_entry.id   AF-A0ABD1DWU5-F1
#
_cell.length_a   1.000
_cell.length_b   1.000
_cell.length_c   1.000
_cell.angle_alpha   90.00
_cell.angle_beta   90.00
_cell.angle_gamma   90.00
#
_symmetry.space_group_name_H-M   'P 1'
#
loop_
_entity.id
_entity.type
_entity.pdbx_description
1 polymer ?
#
loop_
_entity_poly.entity_id
_entity_poly.type
_entity_poly.pdbx_seq_one_letter_code
_entity_poly.pdbx_strand_id
1 'polypeptide(L)'
;MTESVLSGSTALFEQEEADDTLVAGAEQVIPSVPASAEIPVIAYFSSSDGKEYIRVEQQMPWKVDQLNCTARLANAKTMLFWQLRIVRILQDVLTADRNRCRADLLTSINWINTNDAIQLLEIIQSSEDLDYRSLCEKLRENTVISASLREQAVQLVPLEDAVARRNRFLNRFHPEFSDHASRLEQPLKQFRVSVIENHLKSLLKKSPEYLQSELKNVSETILIRINVSDVKVFHDMDRELNPDIFKAPLQGLAKRWLKHVENSKHSNGFPTNPIYLSLCRSLEELIQEITSKSSHKKEELIRSDSSGWHPLKTIAWKLCDDFTKCLEREYRFNMKLLKHFDPASGNTKPFDYQPHRLIDGTRVNEPFPMIRSIFQRLSGSFQTNPVEIADEFYVWYCLLDDALANVLHNRDAFEHILQNYVLLISNATIDQMETIRVITHNTLRFIVQTVPFLDSKMANSCEDKQILQLQLDAVNRLVAEPRSKNSIRELIGVFSRYWENRNSIIENIPSKQAIPEMEQIKTSLITVVLIALQKNVSAVRLVDFFRTYNDFLIDLDYVSFDWLIKPVAVFNMNNLKIVETVETKKYGTDIAVFRAINPKKKSNVVEKREACPEHYVVEIVTKLLGYVISQLQHTRWTSGSDLADHEQIESAAALISAISSSLLYLEEQVVYISYDFFMEERLKLFSNVRNTCSSRDC
;
A
#
# COMPACT_ATOMS: atom_id res chain seq x y z
N MET A 1 -12.76 68.33 36.26
CA MET A 1 -12.17 69.69 36.31
C MET A 1 -11.22 69.77 35.14
N THR A 2 -11.70 70.39 34.06
CA THR A 2 -11.26 71.70 33.51
C THR A 2 -10.22 71.46 32.41
N GLU A 3 -10.66 71.53 31.14
CA GLU A 3 -10.57 72.73 30.28
C GLU A 3 -9.11 73.00 29.86
N SER A 4 -8.77 72.84 28.58
CA SER A 4 -8.79 73.90 27.52
C SER A 4 -7.63 74.89 27.72
N VAL A 5 -6.88 75.44 26.76
CA VAL A 5 -6.95 75.58 25.29
C VAL A 5 -5.77 76.54 24.91
N LEU A 6 -5.38 76.63 23.62
CA LEU A 6 -4.54 77.67 22.95
C LEU A 6 -3.01 77.66 23.23
N SER A 7 -2.07 78.02 22.34
CA SER A 7 -2.06 78.65 20.99
C SER A 7 -0.58 78.77 20.51
N GLY A 8 -0.36 78.92 19.19
CA GLY A 8 0.83 79.57 18.56
C GLY A 8 1.80 78.60 17.86
N SER A 9 1.86 78.47 16.52
CA SER A 9 2.48 79.40 15.52
C SER A 9 3.86 79.91 15.98
N THR A 10 4.99 79.75 15.28
CA THR A 10 5.26 80.08 13.87
C THR A 10 6.64 79.52 13.47
N ALA A 11 6.85 79.23 12.18
CA ALA A 11 8.11 78.80 11.58
C ALA A 11 9.13 79.94 11.42
N LEU A 12 10.42 79.58 11.34
CA LEU A 12 11.49 80.38 10.75
C LEU A 12 12.32 79.44 9.84
N PHE A 13 12.39 79.80 8.56
CA PHE A 13 13.30 79.24 7.56
C PHE A 13 14.57 80.09 7.54
N GLU A 14 15.73 79.45 7.55
CA GLU A 14 16.99 80.01 7.04
C GLU A 14 17.24 79.42 5.65
N GLN A 15 17.71 80.26 4.74
CA GLN A 15 18.08 79.98 3.37
C GLN A 15 19.52 80.44 3.19
N GLU A 16 20.37 79.61 2.57
CA GLU A 16 21.69 80.02 2.10
C GLU A 16 21.93 79.50 0.68
N GLU A 17 22.78 80.26 -0.01
CA GLU A 17 22.94 80.46 -1.45
C GLU A 17 23.73 79.38 -2.22
N ALA A 18 23.61 79.45 -3.55
CA ALA A 18 24.69 79.54 -4.55
C ALA A 18 24.20 78.95 -5.89
N ASP A 19 24.56 79.38 -7.09
CA ASP A 19 25.10 80.60 -7.70
C ASP A 19 25.07 80.35 -9.24
N ASP A 20 25.38 81.37 -10.02
CA ASP A 20 25.90 81.38 -11.41
C ASP A 20 24.99 81.63 -12.65
N THR A 21 24.96 82.92 -13.05
CA THR A 21 25.51 83.55 -14.30
C THR A 21 25.19 82.95 -15.70
N LEU A 22 24.98 83.64 -16.85
CA LEU A 22 25.26 84.99 -17.40
C LEU A 22 24.42 85.27 -18.70
N VAL A 23 23.92 86.52 -18.83
CA VAL A 23 23.97 87.50 -19.97
C VAL A 23 23.36 87.23 -21.39
N ALA A 24 22.24 87.94 -21.62
CA ALA A 24 21.82 88.90 -22.68
C ALA A 24 22.24 88.81 -24.17
N GLY A 25 21.25 89.04 -25.06
CA GLY A 25 21.45 89.49 -26.46
C GLY A 25 20.18 89.61 -27.34
N ALA A 26 19.52 90.78 -27.27
CA ALA A 26 18.72 91.55 -28.27
C ALA A 26 17.67 90.91 -29.25
N GLU A 27 16.41 91.36 -29.04
CA GLU A 27 15.38 91.87 -29.98
C GLU A 27 15.06 91.17 -31.33
N GLN A 28 13.82 90.68 -31.46
CA GLN A 28 12.83 91.23 -32.42
C GLN A 28 11.38 90.69 -32.22
N VAL A 29 10.48 91.63 -31.97
CA VAL A 29 9.10 91.81 -32.48
C VAL A 29 8.11 90.62 -32.48
N ILE A 30 7.11 90.78 -31.62
CA ILE A 30 5.87 90.02 -31.40
C ILE A 30 4.97 90.01 -32.66
N PRO A 31 4.26 88.90 -32.94
CA PRO A 31 2.81 88.99 -32.86
C PRO A 31 2.28 88.03 -31.80
N SER A 32 1.44 88.61 -30.95
CA SER A 32 0.84 88.05 -29.76
C SER A 32 0.13 86.74 -30.07
N VAL A 33 0.76 85.62 -29.70
CA VAL A 33 0.00 84.47 -29.23
C VAL A 33 -0.69 84.97 -27.96
N PRO A 34 -2.03 84.90 -27.85
CA PRO A 34 -2.65 85.24 -26.59
C PRO A 34 -1.97 84.33 -25.57
N ALA A 35 -1.40 84.93 -24.52
CA ALA A 35 -1.00 84.19 -23.34
C ALA A 35 -2.12 83.19 -23.12
N SER A 36 -1.83 81.89 -23.26
CA SER A 36 -2.66 80.89 -22.64
C SER A 36 -2.61 81.32 -21.20
N ALA A 37 -3.63 82.05 -20.76
CA ALA A 37 -3.79 82.42 -19.38
C ALA A 37 -3.58 81.09 -18.66
N GLU A 38 -2.48 80.97 -17.93
CA GLU A 38 -2.32 79.87 -17.00
C GLU A 38 -3.60 79.92 -16.21
N ILE A 39 -4.49 78.96 -16.47
CA ILE A 39 -5.74 78.86 -15.75
C ILE A 39 -5.26 78.72 -14.31
N PRO A 40 -5.53 79.72 -13.45
CA PRO A 40 -4.90 79.74 -12.15
C PRO A 40 -5.29 78.43 -11.46
N VAL A 41 -4.31 77.74 -10.87
CA VAL A 41 -4.59 76.59 -10.00
C VAL A 41 -5.50 77.13 -8.90
N ILE A 42 -6.79 76.77 -8.95
CA ILE A 42 -7.79 77.39 -8.08
C ILE A 42 -7.66 76.84 -6.67
N ALA A 43 -7.36 75.55 -6.53
CA ALA A 43 -7.24 74.92 -5.24
C ALA A 43 -6.52 73.56 -5.33
N TYR A 44 -5.80 73.24 -4.27
CA TYR A 44 -5.40 71.88 -3.93
C TYR A 44 -6.44 71.35 -2.94
N PHE A 45 -7.08 70.24 -3.30
CA PHE A 45 -7.99 69.57 -2.37
C PHE A 45 -7.27 68.36 -1.78
N SER A 46 -7.19 68.31 -0.46
CA SER A 46 -6.82 67.11 0.28
C SER A 46 -8.08 66.34 0.66
N SER A 47 -8.02 65.01 0.59
CA SER A 47 -9.03 64.19 1.27
C SER A 47 -9.03 64.49 2.78
N SER A 48 -10.14 64.22 3.47
CA SER A 48 -10.28 64.48 4.92
C SER A 48 -9.31 63.69 5.79
N ASP A 49 -8.67 62.66 5.23
CA ASP A 49 -7.63 61.84 5.85
C ASP A 49 -6.21 62.14 5.33
N GLY A 50 -6.03 63.15 4.47
CA GLY A 50 -4.74 63.62 3.98
C GLY A 50 -4.02 62.68 2.99
N LYS A 51 -4.72 61.67 2.46
CA LYS A 51 -4.16 60.59 1.62
C LYS A 51 -4.19 60.87 0.12
N GLU A 52 -4.97 61.84 -0.33
CA GLU A 52 -5.05 62.22 -1.74
C GLU A 52 -4.90 63.72 -1.90
N TYR A 53 -4.09 64.16 -2.88
CA TYR A 53 -3.95 65.57 -3.25
C TYR A 53 -4.28 65.77 -4.72
N ILE A 54 -5.30 66.57 -5.00
CA ILE A 54 -5.85 66.76 -6.35
C ILE A 54 -5.63 68.20 -6.80
N ARG A 55 -5.09 68.37 -8.02
CA ARG A 55 -5.02 69.65 -8.73
C ARG A 55 -6.29 69.84 -9.54
N VAL A 56 -7.00 70.93 -9.24
CA VAL A 56 -8.24 71.31 -9.92
C VAL A 56 -8.02 72.64 -10.65
N GLU A 57 -8.42 72.68 -11.90
CA GLU A 57 -8.35 73.86 -12.75
C GLU A 57 -9.76 74.32 -13.14
N GLN A 58 -9.87 75.60 -13.47
CA GLN A 58 -11.12 76.18 -13.93
C GLN A 58 -11.46 75.71 -15.34
N GLN A 59 -12.66 75.18 -15.55
CA GLN A 59 -13.08 74.78 -16.90
C GLN A 59 -13.75 75.94 -17.67
N MET A 60 -14.39 76.88 -16.96
CA MET A 60 -15.08 78.04 -17.52
C MET A 60 -15.05 79.25 -16.56
N PRO A 61 -15.15 80.50 -17.03
CA PRO A 61 -15.22 81.69 -16.17
C PRO A 61 -16.36 81.57 -15.14
N TRP A 62 -16.11 82.01 -13.90
CA TRP A 62 -17.06 81.89 -12.79
C TRP A 62 -18.36 82.63 -13.13
N LYS A 63 -19.47 81.90 -13.27
CA LYS A 63 -20.81 82.51 -13.39
C LYS A 63 -21.39 82.69 -11.99
N VAL A 64 -20.84 83.64 -11.25
CA VAL A 64 -21.19 83.92 -9.84
C VAL A 64 -22.67 84.27 -9.69
N ASP A 65 -23.26 84.90 -10.69
CA ASP A 65 -24.67 85.31 -10.73
C ASP A 65 -25.68 84.14 -10.65
N GLN A 66 -25.22 82.91 -10.91
CA GLN A 66 -26.03 81.69 -10.84
C GLN A 66 -25.92 80.97 -9.48
N LEU A 67 -25.01 81.38 -8.61
CA LEU A 67 -24.89 80.93 -7.22
C LEU A 67 -25.82 81.77 -6.33
N ASN A 68 -27.12 81.69 -6.57
CA ASN A 68 -28.10 82.45 -5.81
C ASN A 68 -28.10 82.02 -4.33
N CYS A 69 -27.91 82.96 -3.40
CA CYS A 69 -27.84 82.71 -1.94
C CYS A 69 -29.11 82.09 -1.34
N THR A 70 -30.19 81.99 -2.13
CA THR A 70 -31.46 81.36 -1.77
C THR A 70 -31.62 79.93 -2.32
N ALA A 71 -30.70 79.47 -3.18
CA ALA A 71 -30.74 78.11 -3.70
C ALA A 71 -30.28 77.11 -2.61
N ARG A 72 -30.98 75.98 -2.49
CA ARG A 72 -30.57 74.87 -1.62
C ARG A 72 -29.10 74.55 -1.88
N LEU A 73 -28.29 74.43 -0.82
CA LEU A 73 -26.84 74.16 -0.87
C LEU A 73 -26.44 73.07 -1.88
N ALA A 74 -27.30 72.08 -2.11
CA ALA A 74 -27.13 71.04 -3.11
C ALA A 74 -27.00 71.57 -4.56
N ASN A 75 -27.77 72.60 -4.95
CA ASN A 75 -27.74 73.17 -6.30
C ASN A 75 -26.48 74.01 -6.52
N ALA A 76 -26.06 74.77 -5.52
CA ALA A 76 -24.81 75.54 -5.56
C ALA A 76 -23.59 74.62 -5.63
N LYS A 77 -23.55 73.55 -4.81
CA LYS A 77 -22.51 72.51 -4.90
C LYS A 77 -22.44 71.91 -6.31
N THR A 78 -23.59 71.55 -6.87
CA THR A 78 -23.67 70.99 -8.22
C THR A 78 -23.09 71.95 -9.26
N MET A 79 -23.53 73.22 -9.29
CA MET A 79 -23.03 74.21 -10.24
C MET A 79 -21.51 74.47 -10.09
N LEU A 80 -20.99 74.46 -8.86
CA LEU A 80 -19.56 74.58 -8.61
C LEU A 80 -18.79 73.38 -9.19
N PHE A 81 -19.31 72.16 -9.03
CA PHE A 81 -18.74 70.94 -9.62
C PHE A 81 -18.72 70.95 -11.15
N TRP A 82 -19.66 71.63 -11.82
CA TRP A 82 -19.70 71.76 -13.29
C TRP A 82 -18.69 72.80 -13.84
N GLN A 83 -18.19 73.70 -13.00
CA GLN A 83 -17.23 74.76 -13.40
C GLN A 83 -15.78 74.38 -13.12
N LEU A 84 -15.54 73.29 -12.38
CA LEU A 84 -14.22 72.79 -11.97
C LEU A 84 -13.86 71.51 -12.72
N ARG A 85 -12.63 71.42 -13.24
CA ARG A 85 -12.08 70.21 -13.86
C ARG A 85 -10.89 69.70 -13.06
N ILE A 86 -10.92 68.41 -12.72
CA ILE A 86 -9.73 67.74 -12.16
C ILE A 86 -8.75 67.49 -13.32
N VAL A 87 -7.53 68.01 -13.20
CA VAL A 87 -6.52 67.95 -14.27
C VAL A 87 -5.35 67.03 -13.90
N ARG A 88 -5.04 66.87 -12.61
CA ARG A 88 -3.98 65.96 -12.16
C ARG A 88 -4.17 65.52 -10.71
N ILE A 89 -3.80 64.28 -10.39
CA ILE A 89 -3.60 63.82 -9.01
C ILE A 89 -2.11 63.94 -8.69
N LEU A 90 -1.77 64.65 -7.61
CA LEU A 90 -0.39 64.94 -7.21
C LEU A 90 0.17 63.88 -6.26
N GLN A 91 -0.68 63.33 -5.40
CA GLN A 91 -0.37 62.23 -4.51
C GLN A 91 -1.59 61.32 -4.40
N ASP A 92 -1.37 60.04 -4.67
CA ASP A 92 -2.41 59.02 -4.76
C ASP A 92 -2.03 57.81 -3.88
N VAL A 93 -2.17 57.97 -2.56
CA VAL A 93 -1.85 56.91 -1.60
C VAL A 93 -2.76 55.71 -1.80
N LEU A 94 -4.02 55.92 -2.19
CA LEU A 94 -4.98 54.84 -2.42
C LEU A 94 -4.56 53.93 -3.59
N THR A 95 -4.16 54.50 -4.73
CA THR A 95 -3.64 53.72 -5.87
C THR A 95 -2.29 53.09 -5.53
N ALA A 96 -1.43 53.79 -4.78
CA ALA A 96 -0.14 53.26 -4.34
C ALA A 96 -0.31 52.03 -3.43
N ASP A 97 -1.20 52.12 -2.43
CA ASP A 97 -1.53 51.02 -1.53
C ASP A 97 -2.19 49.85 -2.29
N ARG A 98 -3.14 50.13 -3.19
CA ARG A 98 -3.73 49.10 -4.08
C ARG A 98 -2.65 48.40 -4.90
N ASN A 99 -1.76 49.15 -5.55
CA ASN A 99 -0.72 48.58 -6.39
C ASN A 99 0.31 47.76 -5.58
N ARG A 100 0.64 48.19 -4.35
CA ARG A 100 1.46 47.40 -3.43
C ARG A 100 0.77 46.08 -3.08
N CYS A 101 -0.49 46.12 -2.64
CA CYS A 101 -1.26 44.91 -2.30
C CYS A 101 -1.46 43.99 -3.51
N ARG A 102 -1.67 44.53 -4.73
CA ARG A 102 -1.67 43.73 -5.98
C ARG A 102 -0.33 43.01 -6.19
N ALA A 103 0.79 43.70 -6.00
CA ALA A 103 2.13 43.13 -6.14
C ALA A 103 2.42 42.07 -5.07
N ASP A 104 2.00 42.30 -3.83
CA ASP A 104 2.13 41.34 -2.73
C ASP A 104 1.35 40.06 -3.02
N LEU A 105 0.10 40.19 -3.49
CA LEU A 105 -0.73 39.04 -3.88
C LEU A 105 -0.10 38.23 -5.01
N LEU A 106 0.38 38.89 -6.07
CA LEU A 106 1.07 38.20 -7.17
C LEU A 106 2.36 37.52 -6.72
N THR A 107 3.10 38.14 -5.81
CA THR A 107 4.30 37.55 -5.22
C THR A 107 3.92 36.30 -4.45
N SER A 108 2.93 36.38 -3.57
CA SER A 108 2.43 35.22 -2.82
C SER A 108 1.96 34.11 -3.74
N ILE A 109 1.21 34.41 -4.80
CA ILE A 109 0.78 33.44 -5.83
C ILE A 109 1.97 32.65 -6.41
N ASN A 110 3.12 33.28 -6.65
CA ASN A 110 4.31 32.60 -7.17
C ASN A 110 4.96 31.62 -6.18
N TRP A 111 4.64 31.69 -4.89
CA TRP A 111 5.24 30.90 -3.80
C TRP A 111 4.24 29.99 -3.08
N ILE A 112 3.05 29.76 -3.65
CA ILE A 112 2.02 28.95 -3.01
C ILE A 112 2.35 27.46 -3.07
N ASN A 113 1.79 26.70 -2.12
CA ASN A 113 1.94 25.24 -2.09
C ASN A 113 1.11 24.58 -3.22
N THR A 114 1.36 23.29 -3.47
CA THR A 114 0.70 22.54 -4.56
C THR A 114 -0.83 22.53 -4.46
N ASN A 115 -1.39 22.46 -3.25
CA ASN A 115 -2.85 22.44 -3.07
C ASN A 115 -3.47 23.80 -3.41
N ASP A 116 -2.87 24.89 -2.91
CA ASP A 116 -3.29 26.26 -3.24
C ASP A 116 -3.14 26.53 -4.74
N ALA A 117 -2.10 26.00 -5.37
CA ALA A 117 -1.87 26.13 -6.80
C ALA A 117 -2.95 25.46 -7.65
N ILE A 118 -3.39 24.26 -7.27
CA ILE A 118 -4.49 23.55 -7.93
C ILE A 118 -5.80 24.33 -7.77
N GLN A 119 -6.10 24.81 -6.55
CA GLN A 119 -7.30 25.60 -6.28
C GLN A 119 -7.33 26.92 -7.06
N LEU A 120 -6.19 27.61 -7.16
CA LEU A 120 -6.08 28.82 -7.96
C LEU A 120 -6.24 28.53 -9.46
N LEU A 121 -5.71 27.42 -9.95
CA LEU A 121 -5.91 26.99 -11.34
C LEU A 121 -7.38 26.69 -11.66
N GLU A 122 -8.13 26.08 -10.74
CA GLU A 122 -9.58 25.86 -10.88
C GLU A 122 -10.36 27.18 -10.95
N ILE A 123 -9.96 28.18 -10.14
CA ILE A 123 -10.52 29.54 -10.20
C ILE A 123 -10.24 30.18 -11.56
N ILE A 124 -9.01 30.07 -12.08
CA ILE A 124 -8.60 30.61 -13.37
C ILE A 124 -9.36 29.95 -14.53
N GLN A 125 -9.54 28.63 -14.48
CA GLN A 125 -10.24 27.89 -15.54
C GLN A 125 -11.76 28.09 -15.55
N SER A 126 -12.35 28.42 -14.39
CA SER A 126 -13.80 28.62 -14.24
C SER A 126 -14.26 30.06 -14.53
N SER A 127 -13.38 30.93 -15.03
CA SER A 127 -13.72 32.34 -15.30
C SER A 127 -13.18 32.78 -16.65
N GLU A 128 -14.03 33.37 -17.49
CA GLU A 128 -13.63 33.88 -18.80
C GLU A 128 -12.96 35.26 -18.71
N ASP A 129 -13.35 36.10 -17.74
CA ASP A 129 -12.82 37.46 -17.53
C ASP A 129 -12.47 37.71 -16.06
N LEU A 130 -11.29 37.24 -15.63
CA LEU A 130 -10.78 37.47 -14.27
C LEU A 130 -10.08 38.82 -14.16
N ASP A 131 -10.70 39.77 -13.46
CA ASP A 131 -10.03 40.96 -12.93
C ASP A 131 -9.56 40.73 -11.47
N TYR A 132 -8.77 41.67 -10.92
CA TYR A 132 -8.23 41.55 -9.56
C TYR A 132 -9.32 41.41 -8.51
N ARG A 133 -10.42 42.16 -8.66
CA ARG A 133 -11.56 42.11 -7.75
C ARG A 133 -12.20 40.72 -7.76
N SER A 134 -12.55 40.22 -8.94
CA SER A 134 -13.21 38.92 -9.13
C SER A 134 -12.31 37.78 -8.65
N LEU A 135 -11.00 37.88 -8.87
CA LEU A 135 -10.02 36.94 -8.32
C LEU A 135 -10.05 36.93 -6.80
N CYS A 136 -9.98 38.11 -6.16
CA CYS A 136 -9.98 38.22 -4.70
C CYS A 136 -11.31 37.77 -4.08
N GLU A 137 -12.45 38.03 -4.72
CA GLU A 137 -13.75 37.53 -4.26
C GLU A 137 -13.79 35.99 -4.28
N LYS A 138 -13.33 35.36 -5.37
CA LYS A 138 -13.22 33.89 -5.47
C LYS A 138 -12.22 33.29 -4.46
N LEU A 139 -11.08 33.94 -4.24
CA LEU A 139 -10.08 33.52 -3.26
C LEU A 139 -10.61 33.62 -1.82
N ARG A 140 -11.36 34.69 -1.51
CA ARG A 140 -12.00 34.89 -0.20
C ARG A 140 -13.01 33.79 0.11
N GLU A 141 -13.78 33.38 -0.89
CA GLU A 141 -14.87 32.41 -0.77
C GLU A 141 -14.40 30.95 -0.78
N ASN A 142 -13.16 30.69 -1.23
CA ASN A 142 -12.58 29.35 -1.24
C ASN A 142 -12.14 28.94 0.18
N THR A 143 -12.77 27.88 0.72
CA THR A 143 -12.49 27.37 2.07
C THR A 143 -11.23 26.50 2.15
N VAL A 144 -10.74 25.99 1.03
CA VAL A 144 -9.61 25.06 0.91
C VAL A 144 -8.28 25.81 0.79
N ILE A 145 -8.28 26.99 0.17
CA ILE A 145 -7.06 27.79 -0.03
C ILE A 145 -6.50 28.33 1.29
N SER A 146 -5.18 28.50 1.38
CA SER A 146 -4.52 28.97 2.60
C SER A 146 -5.03 30.32 3.14
N ALA A 147 -5.03 30.43 4.47
CA ALA A 147 -5.47 31.64 5.17
C ALA A 147 -4.70 32.89 4.74
N SER A 148 -3.41 32.76 4.43
CA SER A 148 -2.56 33.87 3.99
C SER A 148 -3.05 34.48 2.66
N LEU A 149 -3.34 33.67 1.64
CA LEU A 149 -3.89 34.15 0.37
C LEU A 149 -5.29 34.74 0.55
N ARG A 150 -6.08 34.13 1.43
CA ARG A 150 -7.43 34.61 1.75
C ARG A 150 -7.40 35.98 2.43
N GLU A 151 -6.50 36.19 3.39
CA GLU A 151 -6.32 37.47 4.08
C GLU A 151 -5.86 38.57 3.13
N GLN A 152 -4.90 38.28 2.26
CA GLN A 152 -4.46 39.23 1.22
C GLN A 152 -5.59 39.59 0.27
N ALA A 153 -6.40 38.62 -0.15
CA ALA A 153 -7.59 38.87 -0.96
C ALA A 153 -8.62 39.75 -0.22
N VAL A 154 -8.88 39.48 1.06
CA VAL A 154 -9.78 40.28 1.91
C VAL A 154 -9.31 41.73 2.04
N GLN A 155 -8.00 41.96 2.17
CA GLN A 155 -7.42 43.30 2.26
C GLN A 155 -7.49 44.06 0.92
N LEU A 156 -7.37 43.36 -0.21
CA LEU A 156 -7.33 43.98 -1.53
C LEU A 156 -8.73 44.36 -2.06
N VAL A 157 -9.78 43.58 -1.79
CA VAL A 157 -11.17 43.88 -2.23
C VAL A 157 -11.63 45.32 -1.90
N PRO A 158 -11.53 45.85 -0.66
CA PRO A 158 -11.98 47.21 -0.36
C PRO A 158 -11.16 48.29 -1.08
N LEU A 159 -9.87 48.04 -1.36
CA LEU A 159 -9.01 48.95 -2.12
C LEU A 159 -9.40 48.97 -3.61
N GLU A 160 -9.68 47.80 -4.20
CA GLU A 160 -10.22 47.70 -5.57
C GLU A 160 -11.55 48.45 -5.70
N ASP A 161 -12.46 48.26 -4.74
CA ASP A 161 -13.74 48.94 -4.67
C ASP A 161 -13.61 50.46 -4.54
N ALA A 162 -12.71 50.93 -3.67
CA ALA A 162 -12.47 52.34 -3.44
C ALA A 162 -11.89 53.02 -4.70
N VAL A 163 -10.89 52.40 -5.34
CA VAL A 163 -10.30 52.92 -6.57
C VAL A 163 -11.29 52.87 -7.73
N ALA A 164 -12.07 51.79 -7.89
CA ALA A 164 -13.08 51.70 -8.94
C ALA A 164 -14.17 52.79 -8.78
N ARG A 165 -14.67 53.02 -7.56
CA ARG A 165 -15.63 54.10 -7.28
C ARG A 165 -15.06 55.47 -7.60
N ARG A 166 -13.81 55.73 -7.19
CA ARG A 166 -13.11 56.99 -7.45
C ARG A 166 -12.87 57.20 -8.94
N ASN A 167 -12.33 56.21 -9.64
CA ASN A 167 -12.03 56.29 -11.07
C ASN A 167 -13.32 56.43 -11.91
N ARG A 168 -14.46 55.85 -11.49
CA ARG A 168 -15.76 56.09 -12.14
C ARG A 168 -16.19 57.56 -12.08
N PHE A 169 -15.86 58.25 -11.00
CA PHE A 169 -16.07 59.68 -10.86
C PHE A 169 -15.05 60.49 -11.68
N LEU A 170 -13.77 60.14 -11.57
CA LEU A 170 -12.66 60.86 -12.23
C LEU A 170 -12.63 60.71 -13.76
N ASN A 171 -13.07 59.56 -14.29
CA ASN A 171 -13.18 59.29 -15.73
C ASN A 171 -14.09 60.29 -16.46
N ARG A 172 -14.96 60.99 -15.74
CA ARG A 172 -15.80 62.07 -16.30
C ARG A 172 -14.99 63.31 -16.69
N PHE A 173 -13.80 63.48 -16.13
CA PHE A 173 -12.95 64.67 -16.30
C PHE A 173 -11.72 64.40 -17.18
N HIS A 174 -11.17 63.19 -17.15
CA HIS A 174 -10.08 62.77 -18.03
C HIS A 174 -10.09 61.24 -18.28
N PRO A 175 -9.89 60.77 -19.54
CA PRO A 175 -9.83 59.34 -19.86
C PRO A 175 -8.65 58.60 -19.23
N GLU A 176 -7.57 59.31 -18.87
CA GLU A 176 -6.35 58.72 -18.29
C GLU A 176 -6.56 58.04 -16.91
N PHE A 177 -7.68 58.32 -16.25
CA PHE A 177 -8.05 57.69 -14.98
C PHE A 177 -8.73 56.32 -15.16
N SER A 178 -8.84 55.83 -16.40
CA SER A 178 -9.39 54.50 -16.67
C SER A 178 -8.41 53.41 -16.26
N ASP A 179 -8.86 52.44 -15.45
CA ASP A 179 -8.02 51.36 -14.96
C ASP A 179 -7.71 50.43 -16.14
N HIS A 180 -6.44 50.36 -16.55
CA HIS A 180 -6.01 49.38 -17.54
C HIS A 180 -6.07 47.99 -16.90
N ALA A 181 -7.15 47.24 -17.20
CA ALA A 181 -7.38 45.87 -16.77
C ALA A 181 -6.26 44.88 -17.19
N SER A 182 -5.30 45.30 -18.03
CA SER A 182 -4.33 44.46 -18.74
C SER A 182 -3.15 43.92 -17.89
N ARG A 183 -3.15 44.05 -16.56
CA ARG A 183 -2.02 43.63 -15.71
C ARG A 183 -2.15 42.27 -15.03
N LEU A 184 -3.32 41.63 -15.03
CA LEU A 184 -3.52 40.34 -14.35
C LEU A 184 -3.32 39.13 -15.26
N GLU A 185 -3.72 39.26 -16.54
CA GLU A 185 -3.76 38.13 -17.48
C GLU A 185 -2.38 37.50 -17.73
N GLN A 186 -1.34 38.33 -17.94
CA GLN A 186 0.03 37.84 -18.19
C GLN A 186 0.63 37.10 -16.98
N PRO A 187 0.61 37.65 -15.75
CA PRO A 187 1.02 36.92 -14.55
C PRO A 187 0.26 35.61 -14.35
N LEU A 188 -1.06 35.58 -14.53
CA LEU A 188 -1.84 34.35 -14.36
C LEU A 188 -1.53 33.30 -15.44
N LYS A 189 -1.27 33.71 -16.69
CA LYS A 189 -0.80 32.81 -17.76
C LYS A 189 0.56 32.20 -17.43
N GLN A 190 1.51 33.02 -16.97
CA GLN A 190 2.85 32.54 -16.58
C GLN A 190 2.80 31.61 -15.37
N PHE A 191 2.02 31.98 -14.36
CA PHE A 191 1.76 31.14 -13.19
C PHE A 191 1.16 29.79 -13.62
N ARG A 192 0.15 29.80 -14.49
CA ARG A 192 -0.49 28.58 -15.00
C ARG A 192 0.51 27.65 -15.66
N VAL A 193 1.31 28.16 -16.60
CA VAL A 193 2.34 27.36 -17.30
C VAL A 193 3.32 26.77 -16.29
N SER A 194 3.85 27.58 -15.37
CA SER A 194 4.81 27.14 -14.37
C SER A 194 4.26 26.04 -13.45
N VAL A 195 3.04 26.19 -12.96
CA VAL A 195 2.41 25.18 -12.08
C VAL A 195 2.13 23.89 -12.83
N ILE A 196 1.61 23.96 -14.05
CA ILE A 196 1.35 22.76 -14.86
C ILE A 196 2.66 22.03 -15.16
N GLU A 197 3.72 22.74 -15.55
CA GLU A 197 5.02 22.13 -15.80
C GLU A 197 5.60 21.46 -14.55
N ASN A 198 5.50 22.12 -13.40
CA ASN A 198 5.98 21.58 -12.12
C ASN A 198 5.15 20.36 -11.67
N HIS A 199 3.82 20.41 -11.85
CA HIS A 199 2.93 19.30 -11.57
C HIS A 199 3.21 18.11 -12.48
N LEU A 200 3.34 18.34 -13.79
CA LEU A 200 3.71 17.31 -14.77
C LEU A 200 5.07 16.68 -14.41
N LYS A 201 6.09 17.47 -14.06
CA LYS A 201 7.38 16.93 -13.58
C LYS A 201 7.21 16.05 -12.34
N SER A 202 6.34 16.43 -11.40
CA SER A 202 6.03 15.64 -10.21
C SER A 202 5.34 14.32 -10.54
N LEU A 203 4.32 14.36 -11.42
CA LEU A 203 3.64 13.17 -11.91
C LEU A 203 4.62 12.22 -12.61
N LEU A 204 5.40 12.72 -13.57
CA LEU A 204 6.37 11.92 -14.34
C LEU A 204 7.41 11.25 -13.43
N LYS A 205 7.91 11.96 -12.40
CA LYS A 205 8.87 11.41 -11.42
C LYS A 205 8.30 10.22 -10.64
N LYS A 206 6.98 10.16 -10.46
CA LYS A 206 6.27 9.09 -9.72
C LYS A 206 5.50 8.14 -10.64
N SER A 207 5.76 8.19 -11.95
CA SER A 207 5.11 7.35 -12.96
C SER A 207 6.04 6.24 -13.47
N PRO A 208 5.53 5.04 -13.78
CA PRO A 208 6.26 4.07 -14.59
C PRO A 208 6.43 4.55 -16.04
N GLU A 209 7.42 4.02 -16.75
CA GLU A 209 7.83 4.51 -18.08
C GLU A 209 6.68 4.52 -19.10
N TYR A 210 5.86 3.47 -19.12
CA TYR A 210 4.74 3.39 -20.05
C TYR A 210 3.70 4.50 -19.81
N LEU A 211 3.46 4.89 -18.56
CA LEU A 211 2.52 5.94 -18.21
C LEU A 211 3.10 7.34 -18.45
N GLN A 212 4.41 7.51 -18.31
CA GLN A 212 5.09 8.78 -18.61
C GLN A 212 4.87 9.21 -20.07
N SER A 213 4.92 8.24 -21.00
CA SER A 213 4.71 8.51 -22.43
C SER A 213 3.30 9.03 -22.72
N GLU A 214 2.31 8.50 -22.02
CA GLU A 214 0.90 8.88 -22.19
C GLU A 214 0.60 10.23 -21.51
N LEU A 215 1.10 10.44 -20.29
CA LEU A 215 0.88 11.68 -19.51
C LEU A 215 1.39 12.94 -20.23
N LYS A 216 2.46 12.84 -21.03
CA LYS A 216 2.98 13.98 -21.82
C LYS A 216 1.99 14.48 -22.88
N ASN A 217 1.04 13.64 -23.29
CA ASN A 217 0.06 13.97 -24.33
C ASN A 217 -1.30 14.37 -23.75
N VAL A 218 -1.47 14.31 -22.43
CA VAL A 218 -2.72 14.67 -21.75
C VAL A 218 -2.86 16.19 -21.72
N SER A 219 -4.08 16.70 -21.96
CA SER A 219 -4.33 18.13 -21.93
C SER A 219 -4.11 18.74 -20.54
N GLU A 220 -3.66 19.99 -20.50
CA GLU A 220 -3.37 20.73 -19.26
C GLU A 220 -4.52 20.69 -18.24
N THR A 221 -5.76 20.84 -18.72
CA THR A 221 -6.97 20.85 -17.89
C THR A 221 -7.19 19.52 -17.17
N ILE A 222 -6.78 18.42 -17.78
CA ILE A 222 -6.92 17.08 -17.23
C ILE A 222 -5.75 16.76 -16.30
N LEU A 223 -4.53 17.18 -16.65
CA LEU A 223 -3.33 16.97 -15.82
C LEU A 223 -3.48 17.49 -14.40
N ILE A 224 -4.14 18.65 -14.23
CA ILE A 224 -4.37 19.28 -12.91
C ILE A 224 -5.24 18.40 -12.00
N ARG A 225 -6.10 17.55 -12.57
CA ARG A 225 -7.01 16.66 -11.82
C ARG A 225 -6.37 15.33 -11.41
N ILE A 226 -5.18 15.02 -11.95
CA ILE A 226 -4.46 13.79 -11.64
C ILE A 226 -3.60 14.05 -10.41
N ASN A 227 -3.80 13.27 -9.34
CA ASN A 227 -2.96 13.38 -8.16
C ASN A 227 -1.70 12.53 -8.30
N VAL A 228 -0.64 12.96 -7.63
CA VAL A 228 0.61 12.19 -7.52
C VAL A 228 0.37 10.84 -6.85
N SER A 229 -0.58 10.75 -5.91
CA SER A 229 -0.96 9.49 -5.25
C SER A 229 -1.52 8.46 -6.22
N ASP A 230 -2.33 8.90 -7.19
CA ASP A 230 -3.00 8.01 -8.15
C ASP A 230 -1.95 7.36 -9.07
N VAL A 231 -1.02 8.18 -9.57
CA VAL A 231 0.09 7.70 -10.39
C VAL A 231 1.09 6.85 -9.59
N LYS A 232 1.31 7.19 -8.33
CA LYS A 232 2.18 6.41 -7.44
C LYS A 232 1.71 4.96 -7.31
N VAL A 233 0.40 4.68 -7.29
CA VAL A 233 -0.11 3.29 -7.24
C VAL A 233 0.36 2.49 -8.46
N PHE A 234 0.35 3.07 -9.66
CA PHE A 234 0.89 2.41 -10.86
C PHE A 234 2.39 2.16 -10.77
N HIS A 235 3.15 3.10 -10.20
CA HIS A 235 4.58 2.93 -9.98
C HIS A 235 4.88 1.84 -8.95
N ASP A 236 4.13 1.80 -7.84
CA ASP A 236 4.28 0.77 -6.82
C ASP A 236 3.91 -0.61 -7.38
N MET A 237 2.85 -0.73 -8.21
CA MET A 237 2.51 -1.97 -8.93
C MET A 237 3.60 -2.42 -9.91
N ASP A 238 4.13 -1.52 -10.74
CA ASP A 238 5.18 -1.83 -11.74
C ASP A 238 6.50 -2.27 -11.08
N ARG A 239 6.81 -1.72 -9.89
CA ARG A 239 8.01 -2.07 -9.13
C ARG A 239 7.88 -3.40 -8.39
N GLU A 240 6.72 -3.69 -7.83
CA GLU A 240 6.56 -4.76 -6.84
C GLU A 240 5.97 -6.04 -7.39
N LEU A 241 5.20 -5.97 -8.48
CA LEU A 241 4.57 -7.14 -9.09
C LEU A 241 5.51 -7.80 -10.11
N ASN A 242 5.38 -9.12 -10.27
CA ASN A 242 6.19 -9.85 -11.24
C ASN A 242 5.92 -9.36 -12.69
N PRO A 243 6.97 -8.89 -13.41
CA PRO A 243 6.81 -8.32 -14.74
C PRO A 243 6.36 -9.33 -15.80
N ASP A 244 6.67 -10.62 -15.62
CA ASP A 244 6.24 -11.68 -16.56
C ASP A 244 4.71 -11.85 -16.55
N ILE A 245 4.08 -11.56 -15.41
CA ILE A 245 2.63 -11.67 -15.22
C ILE A 245 1.95 -10.34 -15.55
N PHE A 246 2.47 -9.22 -15.04
CA PHE A 246 1.72 -7.97 -14.94
C PHE A 246 2.10 -6.89 -15.96
N LYS A 247 3.22 -7.00 -16.69
CA LYS A 247 3.67 -5.93 -17.60
C LYS A 247 2.61 -5.52 -18.63
N ALA A 248 2.04 -6.48 -19.36
CA ALA A 248 1.00 -6.18 -20.34
C ALA A 248 -0.35 -5.79 -19.70
N PRO A 249 -0.85 -6.51 -18.67
CA PRO A 249 -2.06 -6.10 -17.95
C PRO A 249 -2.02 -4.69 -17.35
N LEU A 250 -0.89 -4.27 -16.77
CA LEU A 250 -0.72 -2.94 -16.17
C LEU A 250 -0.69 -1.83 -17.22
N GLN A 251 -0.02 -2.04 -18.36
CA GLN A 251 -0.06 -1.11 -19.47
C GLN A 251 -1.49 -0.93 -20.00
N GLY A 252 -2.24 -2.03 -20.12
CA GLY A 252 -3.65 -1.99 -20.51
C GLY A 252 -4.51 -1.23 -19.49
N LEU A 253 -4.29 -1.47 -18.19
CA LEU A 253 -4.99 -0.78 -17.11
C LEU A 253 -4.71 0.72 -17.13
N ALA A 254 -3.45 1.13 -17.29
CA ALA A 254 -3.06 2.55 -17.33
C ALA A 254 -3.73 3.30 -18.50
N LYS A 255 -3.82 2.67 -19.68
CA LYS A 255 -4.56 3.23 -20.82
C LYS A 255 -6.05 3.37 -20.55
N ARG A 256 -6.68 2.36 -19.92
CA ARG A 256 -8.10 2.44 -19.53
C ARG A 256 -8.34 3.53 -18.48
N TRP A 257 -7.46 3.63 -17.49
CA TRP A 257 -7.53 4.64 -16.44
C TRP A 257 -7.41 6.06 -17.00
N LEU A 258 -6.41 6.32 -17.86
CA LEU A 258 -6.29 7.62 -18.52
C LEU A 258 -7.52 7.96 -19.36
N LYS A 259 -8.03 7.00 -20.14
CA LYS A 259 -9.27 7.21 -20.89
C LYS A 259 -10.45 7.51 -19.97
N HIS A 260 -10.55 6.88 -18.80
CA HIS A 260 -11.57 7.20 -17.81
C HIS A 260 -11.42 8.62 -17.28
N VAL A 261 -10.20 9.02 -16.94
CA VAL A 261 -9.83 10.36 -16.47
C VAL A 261 -10.21 11.43 -17.51
N GLU A 262 -9.93 11.19 -18.78
CA GLU A 262 -10.26 12.11 -19.87
C GLU A 262 -11.76 12.26 -20.12
N ASN A 263 -12.54 11.20 -19.93
CA ASN A 263 -13.99 11.21 -20.19
C ASN A 263 -14.81 11.66 -18.97
N SER A 264 -14.21 11.73 -17.78
CA SER A 264 -14.91 12.09 -16.56
C SER A 264 -15.11 13.60 -16.42
N LYS A 265 -16.34 13.99 -16.07
CA LYS A 265 -16.73 15.38 -15.82
C LYS A 265 -16.57 15.79 -14.34
N HIS A 266 -16.13 14.88 -13.47
CA HIS A 266 -16.09 15.13 -12.03
C HIS A 266 -14.89 16.02 -11.66
N SER A 267 -15.13 16.98 -10.77
CA SER A 267 -14.15 17.96 -10.28
C SER A 267 -13.30 17.44 -9.12
N ASN A 268 -13.78 16.42 -8.40
CA ASN A 268 -13.02 15.79 -7.33
C ASN A 268 -12.16 14.70 -7.97
N GLY A 269 -10.86 14.66 -7.66
CA GLY A 269 -9.86 13.79 -8.29
C GLY A 269 -10.22 12.30 -8.32
N PHE A 270 -9.35 11.48 -8.91
CA PHE A 270 -9.63 10.07 -9.23
C PHE A 270 -9.00 9.12 -8.21
N PRO A 271 -9.57 8.93 -7.01
CA PRO A 271 -8.91 8.16 -5.96
C PRO A 271 -8.69 6.73 -6.43
N THR A 272 -7.44 6.38 -6.64
CA THR A 272 -7.05 4.98 -6.80
C THR A 272 -7.10 4.34 -5.41
N ASN A 273 -7.98 3.35 -5.22
CA ASN A 273 -8.13 2.72 -3.90
C ASN A 273 -6.82 2.00 -3.52
N PRO A 274 -6.21 2.30 -2.35
CA PRO A 274 -4.94 1.72 -1.94
C PRO A 274 -4.98 0.19 -1.82
N ILE A 275 -6.17 -0.41 -1.69
CA ILE A 275 -6.33 -1.87 -1.65
C ILE A 275 -5.95 -2.55 -2.97
N TYR A 276 -5.98 -1.83 -4.09
CA TYR A 276 -5.81 -2.42 -5.41
C TYR A 276 -4.46 -3.13 -5.57
N LEU A 277 -3.40 -2.55 -5.01
CA LEU A 277 -2.07 -3.16 -4.97
C LEU A 277 -2.07 -4.46 -4.16
N SER A 278 -2.70 -4.48 -2.98
CA SER A 278 -2.82 -5.69 -2.16
C SER A 278 -3.62 -6.79 -2.86
N LEU A 279 -4.68 -6.44 -3.60
CA LEU A 279 -5.42 -7.39 -4.43
C LEU A 279 -4.56 -7.95 -5.57
N CYS A 280 -3.74 -7.12 -6.22
CA CYS A 280 -2.81 -7.58 -7.27
C CYS A 280 -1.73 -8.52 -6.72
N ARG A 281 -1.15 -8.22 -5.55
CA ARG A 281 -0.21 -9.13 -4.86
C ARG A 281 -0.87 -10.48 -4.52
N SER A 282 -2.10 -10.43 -4.01
CA SER A 282 -2.90 -11.62 -3.77
C SER A 282 -3.14 -12.44 -5.04
N LEU A 283 -3.49 -11.78 -6.15
CA LEU A 283 -3.62 -12.42 -7.45
C LEU A 283 -2.31 -13.05 -7.94
N GLU A 284 -1.17 -12.38 -7.73
CA GLU A 284 0.14 -12.91 -8.10
C GLU A 284 0.44 -14.24 -7.39
N GLU A 285 0.29 -14.27 -6.06
CA GLU A 285 0.50 -15.47 -5.25
C GLU A 285 -0.43 -16.61 -5.70
N LEU A 286 -1.70 -16.30 -5.96
CA LEU A 286 -2.67 -17.27 -6.46
C LEU A 286 -2.28 -17.81 -7.85
N ILE A 287 -1.81 -16.96 -8.75
CA ILE A 287 -1.36 -17.38 -10.09
C ILE A 287 -0.16 -18.31 -9.99
N GLN A 288 0.82 -17.97 -9.16
CA GLN A 288 1.99 -18.82 -8.95
C GLN A 288 1.59 -20.19 -8.40
N GLU A 289 0.69 -20.20 -7.42
CA GLU A 289 0.20 -21.43 -6.79
C GLU A 289 -0.62 -22.28 -7.78
N ILE A 290 -1.57 -21.69 -8.50
CA ILE A 290 -2.36 -22.35 -9.55
C ILE A 290 -1.45 -22.92 -10.63
N THR A 291 -0.44 -22.17 -11.07
CA THR A 291 0.51 -22.62 -12.10
C THR A 291 1.29 -23.85 -11.65
N SER A 292 1.70 -23.91 -10.38
CA SER A 292 2.42 -25.10 -9.87
C SER A 292 1.55 -26.37 -9.88
N LYS A 293 0.23 -26.23 -9.67
CA LYS A 293 -0.75 -27.34 -9.54
C LYS A 293 -1.59 -27.59 -10.79
N SER A 294 -1.43 -26.79 -11.84
CA SER A 294 -2.17 -26.92 -13.10
C SER A 294 -1.23 -27.08 -14.30
N SER A 295 -1.80 -27.25 -15.49
CA SER A 295 -1.07 -27.28 -16.77
C SER A 295 -0.98 -25.90 -17.44
N HIS A 296 -1.55 -24.86 -16.81
CA HIS A 296 -1.59 -23.51 -17.37
C HIS A 296 -0.27 -22.78 -17.21
N LYS A 297 0.01 -21.89 -18.16
CA LYS A 297 1.06 -20.87 -18.00
C LYS A 297 0.54 -19.67 -17.22
N LYS A 298 1.45 -18.92 -16.60
CA LYS A 298 1.10 -17.77 -15.74
C LYS A 298 0.28 -16.71 -16.50
N GLU A 299 0.62 -16.47 -17.76
CA GLU A 299 0.00 -15.44 -18.60
C GLU A 299 -1.42 -15.80 -19.04
N GLU A 300 -1.79 -17.09 -19.01
CA GLU A 300 -3.15 -17.55 -19.37
C GLU A 300 -4.17 -17.23 -18.28
N LEU A 301 -3.71 -17.00 -17.05
CA LEU A 301 -4.52 -16.78 -15.85
C LEU A 301 -4.92 -15.30 -15.66
N ILE A 302 -4.46 -14.38 -16.52
CA ILE A 302 -4.98 -13.00 -16.56
C ILE A 302 -5.28 -12.65 -18.01
N ARG A 303 -6.57 -12.57 -18.36
CA ARG A 303 -6.98 -12.04 -19.66
C ARG A 303 -7.40 -10.59 -19.50
N SER A 304 -6.84 -9.67 -20.27
CA SER A 304 -7.27 -8.28 -20.30
C SER A 304 -8.00 -7.97 -21.59
N ASP A 305 -9.12 -7.25 -21.49
CA ASP A 305 -9.80 -6.62 -22.63
C ASP A 305 -10.14 -5.16 -22.32
N SER A 306 -11.02 -4.55 -23.14
CA SER A 306 -11.47 -3.16 -22.95
C SER A 306 -12.31 -2.94 -21.71
N SER A 307 -12.89 -4.00 -21.14
CA SER A 307 -13.77 -3.97 -19.96
C SER A 307 -13.08 -4.32 -18.64
N GLY A 308 -11.81 -4.69 -18.67
CA GLY A 308 -11.02 -4.98 -17.47
C GLY A 308 -10.21 -6.27 -17.59
N TRP A 309 -9.80 -6.79 -16.44
CA TRP A 309 -9.20 -8.11 -16.32
C TRP A 309 -10.27 -9.16 -16.04
N HIS A 310 -10.13 -10.34 -16.63
CA HIS A 310 -11.10 -11.44 -16.54
C HIS A 310 -10.43 -12.73 -16.12
N PRO A 311 -11.09 -13.51 -15.24
CA PRO A 311 -10.58 -14.79 -14.83
C PRO A 311 -10.63 -15.80 -15.99
N LEU A 312 -9.76 -16.80 -15.94
CA LEU A 312 -9.87 -17.97 -16.79
C LEU A 312 -11.19 -18.70 -16.52
N LYS A 313 -11.88 -19.15 -17.57
CA LYS A 313 -13.20 -19.80 -17.45
C LYS A 313 -13.15 -21.13 -16.69
N THR A 314 -12.09 -21.91 -16.91
CA THR A 314 -11.89 -23.25 -16.35
C THR A 314 -10.41 -23.48 -16.16
N ILE A 315 -10.01 -23.97 -14.99
CA ILE A 315 -8.63 -24.32 -14.69
C ILE A 315 -8.45 -25.83 -14.87
N ALA A 316 -7.49 -26.24 -15.69
CA ALA A 316 -7.11 -27.63 -15.92
C ALA A 316 -6.14 -28.12 -14.83
N TRP A 317 -6.73 -28.56 -13.71
CA TRP A 317 -6.01 -29.07 -12.54
C TRP A 317 -5.33 -30.42 -12.81
N LYS A 318 -4.12 -30.62 -12.26
CA LYS A 318 -3.46 -31.94 -12.27
C LYS A 318 -4.15 -32.93 -11.34
N LEU A 319 -4.61 -32.44 -10.18
CA LEU A 319 -5.40 -33.15 -9.19
C LEU A 319 -6.56 -32.24 -8.77
N CYS A 320 -7.78 -32.78 -8.71
CA CYS A 320 -8.96 -32.02 -8.28
C CYS A 320 -9.37 -32.47 -6.88
N ASP A 321 -9.02 -31.67 -5.88
CA ASP A 321 -9.27 -31.85 -4.45
C ASP A 321 -9.95 -30.60 -3.85
N ASP A 322 -10.27 -30.63 -2.55
CA ASP A 322 -10.93 -29.49 -1.91
C ASP A 322 -10.02 -28.25 -1.81
N PHE A 323 -8.70 -28.46 -1.83
CA PHE A 323 -7.71 -27.39 -1.89
C PHE A 323 -7.76 -26.62 -3.20
N THR A 324 -7.69 -27.32 -4.34
CA THR A 324 -7.78 -26.72 -5.68
C THR A 324 -9.13 -26.08 -5.95
N LYS A 325 -10.24 -26.63 -5.43
CA LYS A 325 -11.55 -25.96 -5.47
C LYS A 325 -11.56 -24.65 -4.68
N CYS A 326 -10.92 -24.63 -3.51
CA CYS A 326 -10.84 -23.42 -2.69
C CYS A 326 -9.98 -22.36 -3.37
N LEU A 327 -8.80 -22.74 -3.90
CA LEU A 327 -7.95 -21.86 -4.71
C LEU A 327 -8.67 -21.28 -5.92
N GLU A 328 -9.46 -22.09 -6.64
CA GLU A 328 -10.23 -21.61 -7.79
C GLU A 328 -11.26 -20.54 -7.39
N ARG A 329 -11.93 -20.73 -6.25
CA ARG A 329 -12.88 -19.75 -5.71
C ARG A 329 -12.19 -18.47 -5.29
N GLU A 330 -11.11 -18.60 -4.54
CA GLU A 330 -10.31 -17.48 -4.08
C GLU A 330 -9.80 -16.63 -5.25
N TYR A 331 -9.27 -17.27 -6.29
CA TYR A 331 -8.85 -16.62 -7.53
C TYR A 331 -10.01 -15.89 -8.23
N ARG A 332 -11.17 -16.56 -8.40
CA ARG A 332 -12.35 -15.93 -9.03
C ARG A 332 -12.90 -14.77 -8.20
N PHE A 333 -12.87 -14.88 -6.88
CA PHE A 333 -13.34 -13.85 -5.96
C PHE A 333 -12.40 -12.65 -5.93
N ASN A 334 -11.07 -12.89 -5.89
CA ASN A 334 -10.07 -11.83 -6.02
C ASN A 334 -10.25 -11.06 -7.36
N MET A 335 -10.49 -11.76 -8.47
CA MET A 335 -10.80 -11.13 -9.75
C MET A 335 -12.09 -10.29 -9.72
N LYS A 336 -13.12 -10.72 -8.97
CA LYS A 336 -14.34 -9.93 -8.74
C LYS A 336 -14.03 -8.65 -7.95
N LEU A 337 -13.17 -8.72 -6.93
CA LEU A 337 -12.71 -7.56 -6.16
C LEU A 337 -11.88 -6.60 -7.03
N LEU A 338 -10.93 -7.10 -7.82
CA LEU A 338 -10.14 -6.29 -8.76
C LEU A 338 -11.02 -5.57 -9.78
N LYS A 339 -12.10 -6.20 -10.26
CA LYS A 339 -13.06 -5.54 -11.13
C LYS A 339 -13.86 -4.45 -10.41
N HIS A 340 -14.22 -4.67 -9.14
CA HIS A 340 -14.98 -3.70 -8.35
C HIS A 340 -14.15 -2.46 -8.01
N PHE A 341 -12.88 -2.65 -7.64
CA PHE A 341 -11.93 -1.58 -7.31
C PHE A 341 -11.08 -1.14 -8.51
N ASP A 342 -11.47 -1.49 -9.75
CA ASP A 342 -10.71 -1.14 -10.95
C ASP A 342 -10.54 0.40 -11.02
N PRO A 343 -9.30 0.93 -11.03
CA PRO A 343 -9.03 2.36 -11.10
C PRO A 343 -9.71 3.04 -12.30
N ALA A 344 -9.96 2.31 -13.39
CA ALA A 344 -10.62 2.82 -14.59
C ALA A 344 -12.16 2.78 -14.53
N SER A 345 -12.76 2.24 -13.47
CA SER A 345 -14.22 2.10 -13.35
C SER A 345 -14.91 3.30 -12.68
N GLY A 346 -14.19 4.07 -11.86
CA GLY A 346 -14.75 5.15 -11.04
C GLY A 346 -15.78 4.69 -10.01
N ASN A 347 -15.82 3.39 -9.70
CA ASN A 347 -16.77 2.84 -8.74
C ASN A 347 -16.37 3.19 -7.30
N THR A 348 -17.23 3.94 -6.62
CA THR A 348 -17.05 4.36 -5.22
C THR A 348 -18.03 3.70 -4.26
N LYS A 349 -18.88 2.79 -4.76
CA LYS A 349 -19.87 2.09 -3.94
C LYS A 349 -19.17 1.04 -3.07
N PRO A 350 -19.66 0.79 -1.84
CA PRO A 350 -19.21 -0.35 -1.04
C PRO A 350 -19.35 -1.67 -1.81
N PHE A 351 -18.48 -2.63 -1.50
CA PHE A 351 -18.56 -3.96 -2.08
C PHE A 351 -19.78 -4.71 -1.54
N ASP A 352 -20.75 -4.97 -2.41
CA ASP A 352 -21.96 -5.69 -2.07
C ASP A 352 -21.70 -7.20 -1.96
N TYR A 353 -21.64 -7.69 -0.73
CA TYR A 353 -21.48 -9.10 -0.40
C TYR A 353 -22.37 -9.46 0.78
N GLN A 354 -23.13 -10.55 0.64
CA GLN A 354 -23.87 -11.13 1.74
C GLN A 354 -23.08 -12.32 2.29
N PRO A 355 -22.62 -12.29 3.55
CA PRO A 355 -21.92 -13.41 4.16
C PRO A 355 -22.79 -14.65 4.23
N HIS A 356 -22.23 -15.79 3.85
CA HIS A 356 -22.94 -17.06 3.77
C HIS A 356 -22.71 -17.94 5.00
N ARG A 357 -21.56 -17.88 5.68
CA ARG A 357 -21.19 -18.89 6.70
C ARG A 357 -20.55 -18.38 7.99
N LEU A 358 -19.74 -17.33 7.94
CA LEU A 358 -19.04 -16.83 9.12
C LEU A 358 -19.98 -16.11 10.11
N ILE A 359 -21.17 -15.68 9.67
CA ILE A 359 -22.26 -15.20 10.52
C ILE A 359 -23.50 -16.03 10.20
N ASP A 360 -23.67 -17.15 10.91
CA ASP A 360 -24.91 -17.91 10.83
C ASP A 360 -25.94 -17.26 11.76
N GLY A 361 -26.88 -16.50 11.19
CA GLY A 361 -27.96 -15.83 11.90
C GLY A 361 -29.01 -16.77 12.52
N THR A 362 -28.81 -18.10 12.44
CA THR A 362 -29.79 -19.10 12.92
C THR A 362 -29.48 -19.71 14.29
N ARG A 363 -28.32 -19.44 14.90
CA ARG A 363 -27.98 -19.85 16.29
C ARG A 363 -27.96 -18.65 17.23
N VAL A 364 -29.13 -18.06 17.49
CA VAL A 364 -29.31 -16.85 18.31
C VAL A 364 -29.45 -17.13 19.82
N ASN A 365 -29.45 -18.39 20.25
CA ASN A 365 -29.58 -18.72 21.67
C ASN A 365 -28.27 -19.29 22.24
N GLU A 366 -27.42 -18.35 22.69
CA GLU A 366 -26.25 -18.50 23.59
C GLU A 366 -24.92 -19.05 23.03
N PRO A 367 -23.74 -18.55 23.45
CA PRO A 367 -23.40 -17.25 24.03
C PRO A 367 -22.47 -16.47 23.06
N PHE A 368 -23.01 -15.47 22.36
CA PHE A 368 -22.23 -14.41 21.71
C PHE A 368 -22.39 -13.05 22.42
N PRO A 369 -22.10 -12.88 23.73
CA PRO A 369 -22.32 -11.61 24.39
C PRO A 369 -21.19 -10.61 24.08
N MET A 370 -19.95 -11.05 23.85
CA MET A 370 -18.80 -10.14 23.76
C MET A 370 -18.73 -9.40 22.41
N ILE A 371 -18.94 -10.11 21.29
CA ILE A 371 -18.95 -9.50 19.94
C ILE A 371 -20.27 -8.74 19.69
N ARG A 372 -21.37 -9.06 20.38
CA ARG A 372 -22.61 -8.29 20.23
C ARG A 372 -22.65 -7.06 21.15
N SER A 373 -22.11 -7.14 22.37
CA SER A 373 -22.14 -6.03 23.35
C SER A 373 -21.11 -4.93 23.08
N ILE A 374 -19.98 -5.24 22.42
CA ILE A 374 -19.05 -4.21 21.96
C ILE A 374 -19.67 -3.39 20.81
N PHE A 375 -20.50 -4.02 19.97
CA PHE A 375 -20.93 -3.47 18.68
C PHE A 375 -22.40 -2.99 18.64
N GLN A 376 -23.22 -3.26 19.67
CA GLN A 376 -24.64 -2.82 19.67
C GLN A 376 -24.91 -1.39 20.15
N ARG A 377 -23.89 -0.56 20.43
CA ARG A 377 -24.15 0.74 21.07
C ARG A 377 -24.38 1.93 20.16
N LEU A 378 -24.07 1.90 18.86
CA LEU A 378 -24.16 3.12 18.04
C LEU A 378 -24.31 2.88 16.52
N SER A 379 -25.43 2.35 16.02
CA SER A 379 -25.77 2.61 14.61
C SER A 379 -27.25 2.33 14.29
N GLY A 380 -27.97 3.41 13.96
CA GLY A 380 -29.24 3.35 13.25
C GLY A 380 -29.01 3.84 11.83
N SER A 381 -28.88 2.93 10.86
CA SER A 381 -29.26 3.07 9.45
C SER A 381 -28.58 1.98 8.61
N PHE A 382 -29.26 1.59 7.53
CA PHE A 382 -28.90 0.56 6.54
C PHE A 382 -27.39 0.49 6.21
N GLN A 383 -26.67 -0.54 6.65
CA GLN A 383 -25.30 -0.81 6.23
C GLN A 383 -25.17 -2.21 5.60
N THR A 384 -24.57 -2.23 4.40
CA THR A 384 -24.14 -3.42 3.63
C THR A 384 -22.97 -4.18 4.27
N ASN A 385 -22.45 -3.67 5.38
CA ASN A 385 -21.38 -4.27 6.17
C ASN A 385 -21.94 -4.68 7.54
N PRO A 386 -22.37 -5.93 7.72
CA PRO A 386 -23.05 -6.39 8.94
C PRO A 386 -22.12 -6.54 10.15
N VAL A 387 -20.82 -6.28 10.00
CA VAL A 387 -19.77 -6.57 11.00
C VAL A 387 -19.08 -5.28 11.51
N GLU A 388 -19.50 -4.11 11.02
CA GLU A 388 -18.92 -2.78 11.36
C GLU A 388 -17.38 -2.71 11.17
N ILE A 389 -16.83 -3.51 10.25
CA ILE A 389 -15.41 -3.47 9.85
C ILE A 389 -15.21 -2.27 8.90
N ALA A 390 -14.03 -1.65 8.84
CA ALA A 390 -13.81 -0.63 7.80
C ALA A 390 -13.92 -1.27 6.39
N ASP A 391 -14.53 -0.58 5.43
CA ASP A 391 -14.84 -1.17 4.11
C ASP A 391 -13.60 -1.70 3.37
N GLU A 392 -12.42 -1.10 3.61
CA GLU A 392 -11.14 -1.56 3.04
C GLU A 392 -10.69 -2.92 3.59
N PHE A 393 -11.19 -3.31 4.76
CA PHE A 393 -10.87 -4.57 5.42
C PHE A 393 -11.97 -5.62 5.28
N TYR A 394 -13.22 -5.18 5.10
CA TYR A 394 -14.38 -6.04 4.93
C TYR A 394 -14.22 -7.03 3.76
N VAL A 395 -13.57 -6.60 2.68
CA VAL A 395 -13.28 -7.42 1.51
C VAL A 395 -12.46 -8.69 1.79
N TRP A 396 -11.54 -8.66 2.76
CA TRP A 396 -10.75 -9.82 3.17
C TRP A 396 -11.58 -10.81 3.96
N TYR A 397 -12.54 -10.31 4.73
CA TYR A 397 -13.55 -11.16 5.35
C TYR A 397 -14.45 -11.80 4.30
N CYS A 398 -14.92 -11.04 3.30
CA CYS A 398 -15.73 -11.59 2.21
C CYS A 398 -14.99 -12.67 1.42
N LEU A 399 -13.70 -12.46 1.14
CA LEU A 399 -12.87 -13.43 0.44
C LEU A 399 -12.74 -14.74 1.24
N LEU A 400 -12.48 -14.64 2.55
CA LEU A 400 -12.40 -15.81 3.42
C LEU A 400 -13.74 -16.56 3.47
N ASP A 401 -14.86 -15.86 3.66
CA ASP A 401 -16.20 -16.45 3.73
C ASP A 401 -16.56 -17.18 2.42
N ASP A 402 -16.33 -16.55 1.26
CA ASP A 402 -16.66 -17.11 -0.06
C ASP A 402 -15.85 -18.38 -0.37
N ALA A 403 -14.54 -18.31 -0.10
CA ALA A 403 -13.65 -19.43 -0.38
C ALA A 403 -13.93 -20.64 0.54
N LEU A 404 -14.27 -20.40 1.81
CA LEU A 404 -14.62 -21.46 2.77
C LEU A 404 -16.06 -21.97 2.61
N ALA A 405 -16.93 -21.28 1.86
CA ALA A 405 -18.35 -21.57 1.72
C ALA A 405 -18.70 -22.98 1.21
N ASN A 406 -17.75 -23.76 0.69
CA ASN A 406 -18.00 -25.16 0.29
C ASN A 406 -17.08 -26.18 0.97
N VAL A 407 -16.05 -25.74 1.69
CA VAL A 407 -15.06 -26.63 2.29
C VAL A 407 -15.38 -26.87 3.77
N LEU A 408 -15.91 -25.85 4.45
CA LEU A 408 -16.13 -25.91 5.89
C LEU A 408 -17.51 -26.50 6.23
N HIS A 409 -17.60 -27.82 6.37
CA HIS A 409 -18.82 -28.51 6.80
C HIS A 409 -18.96 -28.61 8.33
N ASN A 410 -17.83 -28.65 9.06
CA ASN A 410 -17.77 -28.67 10.52
C ASN A 410 -17.10 -27.39 11.03
N ARG A 411 -17.92 -26.36 11.30
CA ARG A 411 -17.46 -25.03 11.71
C ARG A 411 -16.84 -25.02 13.11
N ASP A 412 -17.36 -25.85 14.00
CA ASP A 412 -17.06 -25.82 15.44
C ASP A 412 -15.56 -26.02 15.70
N ALA A 413 -14.86 -26.80 14.87
CA ALA A 413 -13.42 -27.05 14.99
C ALA A 413 -12.54 -25.81 14.74
N PHE A 414 -12.98 -24.86 13.92
CA PHE A 414 -12.21 -23.65 13.58
C PHE A 414 -12.87 -22.37 14.08
N GLU A 415 -13.95 -22.48 14.85
CA GLU A 415 -14.74 -21.33 15.28
C GLU A 415 -13.88 -20.28 15.97
N HIS A 416 -13.01 -20.69 16.89
CA HIS A 416 -12.11 -19.76 17.59
C HIS A 416 -11.14 -19.05 16.64
N ILE A 417 -10.52 -19.75 15.69
CA ILE A 417 -9.62 -19.12 14.71
C ILE A 417 -10.38 -18.09 13.87
N LEU A 418 -11.59 -18.42 13.44
CA LEU A 418 -12.42 -17.54 12.64
C LEU A 418 -12.90 -16.31 13.45
N GLN A 419 -13.28 -16.49 14.72
CA GLN A 419 -13.61 -15.39 15.63
C GLN A 419 -12.41 -14.47 15.85
N ASN A 420 -11.24 -15.05 16.05
CA ASN A 420 -9.98 -14.34 16.27
C ASN A 420 -9.56 -13.54 15.03
N TYR A 421 -9.74 -14.13 13.85
CA TYR A 421 -9.53 -13.44 12.57
C TYR A 421 -10.45 -12.23 12.41
N VAL A 422 -11.75 -12.36 12.71
CA VAL A 422 -12.69 -11.24 12.66
C VAL A 422 -12.25 -10.12 13.61
N LEU A 423 -11.89 -10.45 14.85
CA LEU A 423 -11.39 -9.46 15.82
C LEU A 423 -10.12 -8.75 15.33
N LEU A 424 -9.22 -9.48 14.68
CA LEU A 424 -7.97 -8.94 14.15
C LEU A 424 -8.23 -7.92 13.04
N ILE A 425 -9.16 -8.22 12.13
CA ILE A 425 -9.55 -7.36 11.01
C ILE A 425 -10.34 -6.13 11.48
N SER A 426 -11.27 -6.29 12.43
CA SER A 426 -12.03 -5.17 13.00
C SER A 426 -11.13 -4.11 13.66
N ASN A 427 -9.96 -4.52 14.17
CA ASN A 427 -9.00 -3.64 14.84
C ASN A 427 -7.77 -3.30 13.96
N ALA A 428 -7.86 -3.48 12.64
CA ALA A 428 -6.75 -3.22 11.72
C ALA A 428 -6.70 -1.75 11.29
N THR A 429 -5.48 -1.24 11.05
CA THR A 429 -5.25 0.07 10.43
C THR A 429 -4.71 -0.11 9.02
N ILE A 430 -4.79 0.92 8.17
CA ILE A 430 -4.34 0.86 6.76
C ILE A 430 -2.88 0.37 6.64
N ASP A 431 -2.00 0.76 7.57
CA ASP A 431 -0.60 0.29 7.60
C ASP A 431 -0.46 -1.23 7.81
N GLN A 432 -1.51 -1.89 8.31
CA GLN A 432 -1.57 -3.33 8.54
C GLN A 432 -2.20 -4.10 7.37
N MET A 433 -2.59 -3.44 6.27
CA MET A 433 -3.26 -4.06 5.11
C MET A 433 -2.53 -5.31 4.58
N GLU A 434 -1.22 -5.23 4.45
CA GLU A 434 -0.41 -6.37 3.98
C GLU A 434 -0.41 -7.53 4.98
N THR A 435 -0.35 -7.24 6.28
CA THR A 435 -0.45 -8.25 7.33
C THR A 435 -1.81 -8.94 7.31
N ILE A 436 -2.90 -8.19 7.11
CA ILE A 436 -4.25 -8.75 6.98
C ILE A 436 -4.33 -9.68 5.78
N ARG A 437 -3.91 -9.21 4.61
CA ARG A 437 -3.88 -10.00 3.37
C ARG A 437 -3.18 -11.35 3.59
N VAL A 438 -1.97 -11.34 4.16
CA VAL A 438 -1.19 -12.56 4.41
C VAL A 438 -1.89 -13.48 5.40
N ILE A 439 -2.45 -12.93 6.50
CA ILE A 439 -3.21 -13.74 7.48
C ILE A 439 -4.44 -14.38 6.82
N THR A 440 -5.17 -13.65 5.97
CA THR A 440 -6.34 -14.16 5.26
C THR A 440 -5.99 -15.38 4.42
N HIS A 441 -4.98 -15.28 3.56
CA HIS A 441 -4.52 -16.39 2.72
C HIS A 441 -4.01 -17.58 3.54
N ASN A 442 -3.21 -17.32 4.57
CA ASN A 442 -2.67 -18.39 5.41
C ASN A 442 -3.77 -19.09 6.22
N THR A 443 -4.77 -18.35 6.70
CA THR A 443 -5.91 -18.93 7.43
C THR A 443 -6.74 -19.81 6.51
N LEU A 444 -7.00 -19.35 5.28
CA LEU A 444 -7.71 -20.11 4.26
C LEU A 444 -6.96 -21.42 3.94
N ARG A 445 -5.67 -21.33 3.61
CA ARG A 445 -4.83 -22.52 3.33
C ARG A 445 -4.80 -23.47 4.52
N PHE A 446 -4.55 -22.96 5.72
CA PHE A 446 -4.52 -23.75 6.96
C PHE A 446 -5.82 -24.53 7.16
N ILE A 447 -6.98 -23.87 7.09
CA ILE A 447 -8.29 -24.53 7.27
C ILE A 447 -8.49 -25.60 6.20
N VAL A 448 -8.31 -25.27 4.92
CA VAL A 448 -8.61 -26.18 3.82
C VAL A 448 -7.69 -27.41 3.81
N GLN A 449 -6.41 -27.23 4.16
CA GLN A 449 -5.44 -28.33 4.27
C GLN A 449 -5.70 -29.24 5.48
N THR A 450 -6.40 -28.75 6.50
CA THR A 450 -6.68 -29.49 7.74
C THR A 450 -8.05 -30.14 7.77
N VAL A 451 -9.03 -29.66 7.00
CA VAL A 451 -10.38 -30.24 6.91
C VAL A 451 -10.38 -31.77 6.70
N PRO A 452 -9.56 -32.37 5.80
CA PRO A 452 -9.54 -33.81 5.61
C PRO A 452 -9.23 -34.61 6.89
N PHE A 453 -8.48 -34.03 7.84
CA PHE A 453 -8.09 -34.67 9.09
C PHE A 453 -9.14 -34.52 10.21
N LEU A 454 -10.17 -33.71 9.99
CA LEU A 454 -11.31 -33.59 10.89
C LEU A 454 -12.43 -34.60 10.60
N ASP A 455 -12.55 -35.05 9.34
CA ASP A 455 -13.54 -36.06 8.96
C ASP A 455 -13.09 -37.46 9.44
N SER A 456 -13.96 -38.15 10.17
CA SER A 456 -13.68 -39.49 10.72
C SER A 456 -13.45 -40.57 9.67
N LYS A 457 -13.81 -40.32 8.39
CA LYS A 457 -13.59 -41.26 7.28
C LYS A 457 -12.24 -41.10 6.57
N MET A 458 -11.59 -39.94 6.71
CA MET A 458 -10.31 -39.60 6.05
C MET A 458 -9.16 -39.36 7.04
N ALA A 459 -9.48 -39.13 8.33
CA ALA A 459 -8.48 -39.03 9.39
C ALA A 459 -7.78 -40.39 9.59
N ASN A 460 -6.68 -40.59 8.87
CA ASN A 460 -5.89 -41.82 8.90
C ASN A 460 -5.19 -42.07 10.25
N SER A 461 -5.22 -41.14 11.22
CA SER A 461 -4.53 -41.32 12.50
C SER A 461 -5.10 -40.45 13.64
N CYS A 462 -5.00 -40.93 14.88
CA CYS A 462 -5.38 -40.19 16.10
C CYS A 462 -4.45 -38.98 16.33
N GLU A 463 -3.21 -39.11 15.88
CA GLU A 463 -2.12 -38.15 16.02
C GLU A 463 -2.37 -36.87 15.22
N ASP A 464 -2.85 -36.98 13.97
CA ASP A 464 -3.14 -35.79 13.14
C ASP A 464 -4.20 -34.89 13.81
N LYS A 465 -5.22 -35.47 14.46
CA LYS A 465 -6.22 -34.72 15.23
C LYS A 465 -5.61 -34.04 16.46
N GLN A 466 -4.70 -34.72 17.16
CA GLN A 466 -4.01 -34.14 18.31
C GLN A 466 -3.09 -32.99 17.91
N ILE A 467 -2.34 -33.15 16.81
CA ILE A 467 -1.48 -32.10 16.26
C ILE A 467 -2.32 -30.87 15.91
N LEU A 468 -3.44 -31.07 15.21
CA LEU A 468 -4.34 -29.97 14.86
C LEU A 468 -4.85 -29.27 16.13
N GLN A 469 -5.34 -30.01 17.13
CA GLN A 469 -5.83 -29.43 18.38
C GLN A 469 -4.74 -28.59 19.08
N LEU A 470 -3.51 -29.12 19.22
CA LEU A 470 -2.42 -28.40 19.88
C LEU A 470 -2.01 -27.13 19.11
N GLN A 471 -2.06 -27.16 17.77
CA GLN A 471 -1.83 -25.97 16.95
C GLN A 471 -2.93 -24.92 17.14
N LEU A 472 -4.20 -25.34 17.16
CA LEU A 472 -5.33 -24.45 17.45
C LEU A 472 -5.17 -23.80 18.84
N ASP A 473 -4.80 -24.57 19.86
CA ASP A 473 -4.56 -24.09 21.22
C ASP A 473 -3.40 -23.07 21.27
N ALA A 474 -2.32 -23.33 20.53
CA ALA A 474 -1.19 -22.40 20.42
C ALA A 474 -1.58 -21.06 19.79
N VAL A 475 -2.40 -21.08 18.73
CA VAL A 475 -2.92 -19.85 18.10
C VAL A 475 -3.87 -19.11 19.03
N ASN A 476 -4.79 -19.82 19.69
CA ASN A 476 -5.80 -19.23 20.57
C ASN A 476 -5.18 -18.52 21.78
N ARG A 477 -4.07 -19.02 22.34
CA ARG A 477 -3.36 -18.37 23.45
C ARG A 477 -2.86 -16.96 23.11
N LEU A 478 -2.45 -16.73 21.87
CA LEU A 478 -1.90 -15.44 21.45
C LEU A 478 -2.95 -14.36 21.24
N VAL A 479 -4.19 -14.74 20.91
CA VAL A 479 -5.19 -13.75 20.49
C VAL A 479 -5.67 -12.88 21.66
N ALA A 480 -5.51 -13.35 22.89
CA ALA A 480 -5.75 -12.55 24.09
C ALA A 480 -4.73 -11.39 24.26
N GLU A 481 -3.61 -11.38 23.51
CA GLU A 481 -2.54 -10.40 23.66
C GLU A 481 -2.55 -9.32 22.56
N PRO A 482 -2.71 -8.02 22.88
CA PRO A 482 -2.81 -6.94 21.89
C PRO A 482 -1.61 -6.78 20.94
N ARG A 483 -0.44 -7.35 21.30
CA ARG A 483 0.83 -7.24 20.54
C ARG A 483 1.15 -8.46 19.68
N SER A 484 0.26 -9.46 19.61
CA SER A 484 0.57 -10.77 19.02
C SER A 484 0.25 -10.91 17.52
N LYS A 485 -0.25 -9.87 16.83
CA LYS A 485 -0.67 -9.94 15.41
C LYS A 485 0.40 -10.54 14.49
N ASN A 486 1.67 -10.16 14.68
CA ASN A 486 2.79 -10.72 13.92
C ASN A 486 3.04 -12.19 14.25
N SER A 487 2.95 -12.57 15.52
CA SER A 487 3.10 -13.96 15.97
C SER A 487 1.99 -14.86 15.44
N ILE A 488 0.74 -14.37 15.36
CA ILE A 488 -0.38 -15.09 14.74
C ILE A 488 -0.11 -15.32 13.25
N ARG A 489 0.32 -14.27 12.52
CA ARG A 489 0.69 -14.38 11.11
C ARG A 489 1.76 -15.46 10.89
N GLU A 490 2.80 -15.45 11.71
CA GLU A 490 3.91 -16.41 11.59
C GLU A 490 3.49 -17.83 11.94
N LEU A 491 2.75 -18.05 13.05
CA LEU A 491 2.29 -19.37 13.44
C LEU A 491 1.37 -20.01 12.40
N ILE A 492 0.34 -19.29 11.94
CA ILE A 492 -0.57 -19.82 10.91
C ILE A 492 0.21 -20.12 9.63
N GLY A 493 1.18 -19.28 9.27
CA GLY A 493 2.06 -19.51 8.12
C GLY A 493 2.86 -20.81 8.22
N VAL A 494 3.58 -21.02 9.33
CA VAL A 494 4.42 -22.22 9.49
C VAL A 494 3.58 -23.50 9.69
N PHE A 495 2.40 -23.40 10.32
CA PHE A 495 1.48 -24.53 10.47
C PHE A 495 0.83 -24.90 9.14
N SER A 496 0.41 -23.93 8.32
CA SER A 496 -0.07 -24.20 6.96
C SER A 496 1.01 -24.90 6.13
N ARG A 497 2.26 -24.44 6.20
CA ARG A 497 3.37 -25.11 5.50
C ARG A 497 3.62 -26.53 6.00
N TYR A 498 3.48 -26.78 7.30
CA TYR A 498 3.53 -28.14 7.84
C TYR A 498 2.44 -29.03 7.25
N TRP A 499 1.18 -28.57 7.18
CA TRP A 499 0.11 -29.38 6.61
C TRP A 499 0.27 -29.62 5.10
N GLU A 500 0.84 -28.66 4.38
CA GLU A 500 1.26 -28.87 2.99
C GLU A 500 2.30 -30.00 2.88
N ASN A 501 3.37 -29.94 3.67
CA ASN A 501 4.42 -30.96 3.71
C ASN A 501 3.89 -32.32 4.24
N ARG A 502 2.93 -32.30 5.18
CA ARG A 502 2.27 -33.49 5.72
C ARG A 502 1.52 -34.25 4.62
N ASN A 503 0.83 -33.53 3.74
CA ASN A 503 0.07 -34.08 2.62
C ASN A 503 0.94 -34.46 1.42
N SER A 504 1.97 -33.68 1.11
CA SER A 504 2.78 -33.84 -0.10
C SER A 504 4.07 -34.66 0.08
N ILE A 505 4.66 -34.64 1.27
CA ILE A 505 5.94 -35.29 1.56
C ILE A 505 5.72 -36.48 2.52
N ILE A 506 5.26 -36.21 3.75
CA ILE A 506 5.18 -37.23 4.82
C ILE A 506 4.26 -38.38 4.40
N GLU A 507 3.09 -38.10 3.81
CA GLU A 507 2.16 -39.14 3.35
C GLU A 507 2.76 -40.01 2.24
N ASN A 508 3.68 -39.46 1.44
CA ASN A 508 4.30 -40.15 0.31
C ASN A 508 5.59 -40.89 0.68
N ILE A 509 6.17 -40.69 1.88
CA ILE A 509 7.38 -41.41 2.33
C ILE A 509 7.25 -42.94 2.16
N PRO A 510 6.16 -43.61 2.60
CA PRO A 510 6.00 -45.05 2.40
C PRO A 510 5.98 -45.52 0.94
N SER A 511 5.64 -44.62 0.01
CA SER A 511 5.60 -44.94 -1.41
C SER A 511 6.98 -44.87 -2.09
N LYS A 512 7.97 -44.19 -1.47
CA LYS A 512 9.33 -44.05 -2.01
C LYS A 512 10.08 -45.37 -2.05
N GLN A 513 9.80 -46.25 -1.10
CA GLN A 513 10.30 -47.62 -1.11
C GLN A 513 9.28 -48.57 -0.51
N ALA A 514 9.04 -49.68 -1.19
CA ALA A 514 7.94 -50.59 -0.86
C ALA A 514 8.28 -51.57 0.30
N ILE A 515 8.79 -51.06 1.42
CA ILE A 515 9.21 -51.83 2.61
C ILE A 515 8.52 -51.30 3.89
N PRO A 516 8.26 -52.14 4.91
CA PRO A 516 7.56 -51.73 6.14
C PRO A 516 8.24 -50.61 6.93
N GLU A 517 9.57 -50.54 6.92
CA GLU A 517 10.37 -49.57 7.66
C GLU A 517 10.11 -48.13 7.21
N MET A 518 9.61 -47.92 5.99
CA MET A 518 9.24 -46.58 5.52
C MET A 518 8.01 -46.03 6.25
N GLU A 519 7.10 -46.88 6.71
CA GLU A 519 5.99 -46.46 7.59
C GLU A 519 6.51 -46.00 8.95
N GLN A 520 7.59 -46.62 9.46
CA GLN A 520 8.21 -46.18 10.70
C GLN A 520 8.79 -44.77 10.57
N ILE A 521 9.43 -44.44 9.44
CA ILE A 521 9.91 -43.08 9.17
C ILE A 521 8.73 -42.09 9.19
N LYS A 522 7.62 -42.42 8.51
CA LYS A 522 6.40 -41.60 8.54
C LYS A 522 5.90 -41.38 9.98
N THR A 523 5.79 -42.45 10.78
CA THR A 523 5.36 -42.35 12.19
C THR A 523 6.31 -41.50 13.02
N SER A 524 7.63 -41.64 12.84
CA SER A 524 8.63 -40.83 13.56
C SER A 524 8.52 -39.35 13.21
N LEU A 525 8.31 -38.99 11.94
CA LEU A 525 8.09 -37.60 11.52
C LEU A 525 6.87 -36.98 12.20
N ILE A 526 5.74 -37.70 12.24
CA ILE A 526 4.53 -37.24 12.93
C ILE A 526 4.78 -37.09 14.45
N THR A 527 5.53 -38.03 15.03
CA THR A 527 5.87 -38.05 16.46
C THR A 527 6.71 -36.84 16.88
N VAL A 528 7.68 -36.43 16.04
CA VAL A 528 8.52 -35.23 16.29
C VAL A 528 7.64 -33.99 16.50
N VAL A 529 6.65 -33.78 15.63
CA VAL A 529 5.75 -32.63 15.70
C VAL A 529 4.82 -32.72 16.91
N LEU A 530 4.27 -33.90 17.19
CA LEU A 530 3.40 -34.10 18.34
C LEU A 530 4.12 -33.77 19.65
N ILE A 531 5.35 -34.26 19.83
CA ILE A 531 6.14 -33.98 21.05
C ILE A 531 6.51 -32.50 21.13
N ALA A 532 6.90 -31.88 20.01
CA ALA A 532 7.27 -30.47 19.99
C ALA A 532 6.10 -29.55 20.40
N LEU A 533 4.88 -29.84 19.91
CA LEU A 533 3.68 -29.08 20.25
C LEU A 533 3.22 -29.25 21.71
N GLN A 534 3.60 -30.35 22.36
CA GLN A 534 3.33 -30.57 23.79
C GLN A 534 4.21 -29.71 24.70
N LYS A 535 5.28 -29.08 24.17
CA LYS A 535 6.19 -28.22 24.94
C LYS A 535 5.57 -26.86 25.22
N ASN A 536 5.73 -26.39 26.45
CA ASN A 536 5.26 -25.08 26.86
C ASN A 536 6.30 -23.99 26.53
N VAL A 537 6.28 -23.52 25.28
CA VAL A 537 7.24 -22.51 24.78
C VAL A 537 6.52 -21.33 24.13
N SER A 538 7.25 -20.23 23.95
CA SER A 538 6.71 -19.04 23.28
C SER A 538 6.43 -19.29 21.80
N ALA A 539 5.54 -18.48 21.22
CA ALA A 539 5.21 -18.57 19.80
C ALA A 539 6.42 -18.44 18.88
N VAL A 540 7.38 -17.55 19.21
CA VAL A 540 8.61 -17.35 18.43
C VAL A 540 9.41 -18.65 18.33
N ARG A 541 9.56 -19.38 19.45
CA ARG A 541 10.30 -20.65 19.46
C ARG A 541 9.58 -21.75 18.68
N LEU A 542 8.25 -21.81 18.75
CA LEU A 542 7.48 -22.71 17.89
C LEU A 542 7.65 -22.36 16.41
N VAL A 543 7.62 -21.08 16.05
CA VAL A 543 7.84 -20.62 14.68
C VAL A 543 9.20 -21.08 14.16
N ASP A 544 10.27 -20.86 14.93
CA ASP A 544 11.63 -21.23 14.54
C ASP A 544 11.78 -22.76 14.38
N PHE A 545 11.18 -23.54 15.29
CA PHE A 545 11.15 -25.00 15.18
C PHE A 545 10.44 -25.47 13.91
N PHE A 546 9.24 -24.97 13.65
CA PHE A 546 8.47 -25.39 12.47
C PHE A 546 9.09 -24.91 11.15
N ARG A 547 9.76 -23.74 11.11
CA ARG A 547 10.56 -23.34 9.94
C ARG A 547 11.64 -24.38 9.65
N THR A 548 12.46 -24.67 10.66
CA THR A 548 13.55 -25.65 10.56
C THR A 548 13.05 -27.04 10.18
N TYR A 549 11.95 -27.48 10.79
CA TYR A 549 11.35 -28.78 10.51
C TYR A 549 10.75 -28.85 9.09
N ASN A 550 10.09 -27.79 8.62
CA ASN A 550 9.54 -27.74 7.28
C ASN A 550 10.63 -27.76 6.21
N ASP A 551 11.76 -27.08 6.43
CA ASP A 551 12.92 -27.13 5.53
C ASP A 551 13.53 -28.53 5.50
N PHE A 552 13.66 -29.17 6.67
CA PHE A 552 14.09 -30.56 6.76
C PHE A 552 13.19 -31.55 6.02
N LEU A 553 11.87 -31.37 6.05
CA LEU A 553 10.97 -32.22 5.27
C LEU A 553 11.23 -32.08 3.77
N ILE A 554 11.50 -30.87 3.29
CA ILE A 554 11.83 -30.61 1.88
C ILE A 554 13.15 -31.32 1.51
N ASP A 555 14.19 -31.18 2.33
CA ASP A 555 15.48 -31.85 2.09
C ASP A 555 15.34 -33.38 2.11
N LEU A 556 14.55 -33.91 3.05
CA LEU A 556 14.22 -35.34 3.12
C LEU A 556 13.44 -35.81 1.88
N ASP A 557 12.67 -34.93 1.24
CA ASP A 557 11.94 -35.27 0.03
C ASP A 557 12.88 -35.58 -1.15
N TYR A 558 14.07 -34.99 -1.17
CA TYR A 558 15.07 -35.23 -2.21
C TYR A 558 15.90 -36.51 -1.98
N VAL A 559 15.86 -37.12 -0.79
CA VAL A 559 16.66 -38.31 -0.49
C VAL A 559 16.19 -39.52 -1.31
N SER A 560 17.14 -40.17 -1.97
CA SER A 560 16.91 -41.47 -2.63
C SER A 560 16.95 -42.61 -1.61
N PHE A 561 15.84 -43.35 -1.50
CA PHE A 561 15.73 -44.56 -0.68
C PHE A 561 16.02 -45.84 -1.48
N ASP A 562 16.97 -45.77 -2.42
CA ASP A 562 17.41 -46.92 -3.18
C ASP A 562 18.02 -47.99 -2.27
N TRP A 563 17.58 -49.24 -2.43
CA TRP A 563 18.16 -50.36 -1.68
C TRP A 563 19.39 -50.90 -2.40
N LEU A 564 20.57 -50.42 -1.98
CA LEU A 564 21.86 -50.81 -2.53
C LEU A 564 22.49 -51.98 -1.75
N ILE A 565 23.12 -52.92 -2.46
CA ILE A 565 23.68 -54.17 -1.92
C ILE A 565 25.05 -54.47 -2.56
N LYS A 566 25.98 -55.01 -1.77
CA LYS A 566 27.34 -55.38 -2.19
C LYS A 566 27.47 -56.89 -2.46
N PRO A 567 28.50 -57.34 -3.20
CA PRO A 567 28.56 -58.65 -3.87
C PRO A 567 28.55 -59.88 -2.96
N VAL A 568 28.95 -59.74 -1.69
CA VAL A 568 29.05 -60.88 -0.74
C VAL A 568 27.71 -61.59 -0.56
N ALA A 569 26.58 -60.89 -0.71
CA ALA A 569 25.22 -61.45 -0.61
C ALA A 569 24.58 -61.87 -1.95
N VAL A 570 25.28 -61.73 -3.09
CA VAL A 570 24.62 -61.59 -4.42
C VAL A 570 24.73 -62.84 -5.31
N PHE A 571 25.61 -63.80 -5.01
CA PHE A 571 25.82 -64.99 -5.86
C PHE A 571 24.51 -65.78 -6.11
N ASN A 572 23.56 -65.78 -5.18
CA ASN A 572 22.23 -66.38 -5.35
C ASN A 572 21.16 -65.44 -5.91
N MET A 573 21.33 -64.12 -5.83
CA MET A 573 20.31 -63.12 -6.16
C MET A 573 20.28 -62.72 -7.65
N ASN A 574 21.44 -62.73 -8.33
CA ASN A 574 21.52 -62.47 -9.77
C ASN A 574 20.75 -63.52 -10.60
N ASN A 575 20.80 -64.79 -10.17
CA ASN A 575 20.07 -65.89 -10.82
C ASN A 575 18.54 -65.73 -10.78
N LEU A 576 18.02 -64.92 -9.85
CA LEU A 576 16.59 -64.71 -9.64
C LEU A 576 16.07 -63.40 -10.28
N LYS A 577 16.92 -62.60 -10.94
CA LYS A 577 16.58 -61.26 -11.50
C LYS A 577 15.96 -60.30 -10.45
N ILE A 578 16.45 -60.35 -9.20
CA ILE A 578 15.94 -59.52 -8.10
C ILE A 578 16.83 -58.28 -7.86
N VAL A 579 17.91 -58.11 -8.63
CA VAL A 579 18.84 -56.97 -8.52
C VAL A 579 19.32 -56.52 -9.90
N GLU A 580 19.61 -55.22 -10.05
CA GLU A 580 20.26 -54.61 -11.21
C GLU A 580 21.64 -54.06 -10.85
N THR A 581 22.59 -54.11 -11.77
CA THR A 581 23.92 -53.53 -11.56
C THR A 581 23.85 -52.01 -11.68
N VAL A 582 24.42 -51.32 -10.69
CA VAL A 582 24.57 -49.86 -10.70
C VAL A 582 25.91 -49.52 -11.35
N GLU A 583 25.92 -48.71 -12.41
CA GLU A 583 27.16 -48.25 -13.03
C GLU A 583 27.89 -47.27 -12.09
N THR A 584 28.99 -47.70 -11.50
CA THR A 584 29.82 -46.88 -10.58
C THR A 584 30.93 -46.10 -11.30
N LYS A 585 30.91 -46.06 -12.64
CA LYS A 585 31.98 -45.52 -13.52
C LYS A 585 32.45 -44.09 -13.21
N LYS A 586 31.73 -43.33 -12.38
CA LYS A 586 32.12 -41.98 -11.95
C LYS A 586 33.34 -41.91 -11.02
N TYR A 587 33.73 -43.00 -10.34
CA TYR A 587 34.71 -42.92 -9.24
C TYR A 587 35.88 -43.91 -9.29
N GLY A 588 36.12 -44.56 -10.43
CA GLY A 588 37.34 -45.36 -10.66
C GLY A 588 37.50 -46.59 -9.74
N THR A 589 36.45 -47.01 -9.02
CA THR A 589 36.47 -48.19 -8.17
C THR A 589 35.71 -49.35 -8.83
N ASP A 590 36.37 -50.51 -8.96
CA ASP A 590 35.81 -51.77 -9.47
C ASP A 590 34.81 -52.43 -8.49
N ILE A 591 34.12 -51.64 -7.66
CA ILE A 591 33.18 -52.18 -6.68
C ILE A 591 31.83 -52.39 -7.35
N ALA A 592 31.49 -53.65 -7.60
CA ALA A 592 30.16 -54.00 -8.09
C ALA A 592 29.10 -53.67 -7.01
N VAL A 593 28.20 -52.73 -7.33
CA VAL A 593 27.04 -52.38 -6.51
C VAL A 593 25.78 -52.79 -7.25
N PHE A 594 24.82 -53.33 -6.49
CA PHE A 594 23.56 -53.80 -7.02
C PHE A 594 22.40 -53.06 -6.36
N ARG A 595 21.43 -52.59 -7.14
CA ARG A 595 20.16 -52.06 -6.64
C ARG A 595 19.11 -53.17 -6.63
N ALA A 596 18.31 -53.27 -5.58
CA ALA A 596 17.22 -54.24 -5.52
C ALA A 596 16.08 -53.87 -6.48
N ILE A 597 15.66 -54.83 -7.32
CA ILE A 597 14.49 -54.73 -8.18
C ILE A 597 13.29 -55.32 -7.42
N ASN A 598 12.30 -54.49 -7.11
CA ASN A 598 11.03 -54.89 -6.48
C ASN A 598 11.18 -55.47 -5.04
N PRO A 599 11.43 -54.61 -4.03
CA PRO A 599 11.72 -54.99 -2.63
C PRO A 599 10.68 -55.95 -2.01
N LYS A 600 9.39 -55.79 -2.34
CA LYS A 600 8.28 -56.62 -1.84
C LYS A 600 8.39 -58.10 -2.22
N LYS A 601 8.93 -58.40 -3.41
CA LYS A 601 9.16 -59.79 -3.84
C LYS A 601 10.40 -60.37 -3.17
N LYS A 602 11.33 -59.52 -2.73
CA LYS A 602 12.59 -59.92 -2.13
C LYS A 602 12.47 -60.28 -0.66
N SER A 603 11.75 -59.50 0.16
CA SER A 603 11.53 -59.83 1.58
C SER A 603 10.98 -61.26 1.73
N ASN A 604 9.98 -61.62 0.93
CA ASN A 604 9.35 -62.95 0.92
C ASN A 604 10.25 -64.10 0.42
N VAL A 605 11.31 -63.80 -0.34
CA VAL A 605 12.21 -64.80 -0.97
C VAL A 605 13.50 -64.97 -0.15
N VAL A 606 14.02 -63.91 0.46
CA VAL A 606 15.28 -63.91 1.21
C VAL A 606 15.08 -64.42 2.64
N GLU A 607 13.95 -64.13 3.29
CA GLU A 607 13.60 -64.67 4.63
C GLU A 607 13.68 -66.20 4.73
N LYS A 608 13.58 -66.91 3.61
CA LYS A 608 13.56 -68.38 3.58
C LYS A 608 14.94 -69.04 3.49
N ARG A 609 16.04 -68.30 3.24
CA ARG A 609 17.35 -68.94 2.96
C ARG A 609 18.60 -68.26 3.55
N GLU A 610 18.58 -66.98 3.93
CA GLU A 610 19.74 -66.26 4.53
C GLU A 610 19.29 -64.94 5.19
N ALA A 611 20.16 -64.31 6.00
CA ALA A 611 19.88 -62.99 6.59
C ALA A 611 19.67 -61.92 5.48
N CYS A 612 18.57 -61.18 5.55
CA CYS A 612 18.26 -60.14 4.57
C CYS A 612 19.26 -58.98 4.68
N PRO A 613 19.85 -58.50 3.57
CA PRO A 613 20.77 -57.35 3.60
C PRO A 613 20.07 -56.10 4.16
N GLU A 614 20.73 -55.35 5.02
CA GLU A 614 20.16 -54.13 5.62
C GLU A 614 19.91 -53.04 4.58
N HIS A 615 18.92 -52.18 4.86
CA HIS A 615 18.64 -50.99 4.06
C HIS A 615 19.25 -49.75 4.74
N TYR A 616 20.56 -49.57 4.60
CA TYR A 616 21.33 -48.58 5.34
C TYR A 616 20.78 -47.14 5.31
N VAL A 617 20.30 -46.62 4.17
CA VAL A 617 19.73 -45.26 4.11
C VAL A 617 18.49 -45.14 5.02
N VAL A 618 17.60 -46.13 4.98
CA VAL A 618 16.38 -46.17 5.82
C VAL A 618 16.76 -46.30 7.28
N GLU A 619 17.75 -47.12 7.60
CA GLU A 619 18.21 -47.31 8.97
C GLU A 619 18.90 -46.04 9.53
N ILE A 620 19.70 -45.36 8.72
CA ILE A 620 20.34 -44.09 9.07
C ILE A 620 19.25 -43.04 9.36
N VAL A 621 18.32 -42.81 8.42
CA VAL A 621 17.23 -41.84 8.60
C VAL A 621 16.40 -42.18 9.84
N THR A 622 16.07 -43.45 10.05
CA THR A 622 15.32 -43.90 11.23
C THR A 622 16.08 -43.60 12.53
N LYS A 623 17.38 -43.86 12.58
CA LYS A 623 18.22 -43.56 13.75
C LYS A 623 18.37 -42.06 13.99
N LEU A 624 18.53 -41.26 12.94
CA LEU A 624 18.60 -39.80 13.02
C LEU A 624 17.29 -39.20 13.58
N LEU A 625 16.14 -39.65 13.09
CA LEU A 625 14.83 -39.26 13.65
C LEU A 625 14.67 -39.73 15.09
N GLY A 626 15.17 -40.92 15.43
CA GLY A 626 15.24 -41.41 16.79
C GLY A 626 16.05 -40.49 17.72
N TYR A 627 17.15 -39.92 17.23
CA TYR A 627 17.93 -38.93 17.98
C TYR A 627 17.15 -37.63 18.20
N VAL A 628 16.43 -37.14 17.19
CA VAL A 628 15.57 -35.95 17.32
C VAL A 628 14.46 -36.16 18.36
N ILE A 629 13.74 -37.29 18.27
CA ILE A 629 12.69 -37.64 19.23
C ILE A 629 13.25 -37.74 20.65
N SER A 630 14.40 -38.40 20.80
CA SER A 630 15.08 -38.52 22.09
C SER A 630 15.47 -37.15 22.65
N GLN A 631 15.95 -36.23 21.80
CA GLN A 631 16.34 -34.89 22.20
C GLN A 631 15.14 -34.07 22.68
N LEU A 632 14.00 -34.17 21.99
CA LEU A 632 12.75 -33.53 22.40
C LEU A 632 12.19 -34.07 23.73
N GLN A 633 12.48 -35.34 24.05
CA GLN A 633 12.03 -35.97 25.30
C GLN A 633 13.03 -35.86 26.44
N HIS A 634 14.23 -35.33 26.18
CA HIS A 634 15.32 -35.30 27.14
C HIS A 634 15.05 -34.30 28.26
N THR A 635 14.91 -34.76 29.51
CA THR A 635 14.52 -33.90 30.64
C THR A 635 15.68 -33.35 31.44
N ARG A 636 16.92 -33.81 31.23
CA ARG A 636 18.10 -33.42 32.03
C ARG A 636 19.37 -33.39 31.20
N TRP A 637 20.21 -32.37 31.36
CA TRP A 637 21.57 -32.37 30.80
C TRP A 637 22.43 -33.51 31.35
N THR A 638 23.52 -33.84 30.65
CA THR A 638 24.50 -34.84 31.14
C THR A 638 25.19 -34.40 32.43
N SER A 639 25.22 -33.09 32.71
CA SER A 639 25.66 -32.49 33.97
C SER A 639 24.67 -32.66 35.13
N GLY A 640 23.47 -33.18 34.88
CA GLY A 640 22.45 -33.48 35.88
C GLY A 640 21.42 -32.37 36.12
N SER A 641 21.58 -31.18 35.53
CA SER A 641 20.60 -30.09 35.59
C SER A 641 19.37 -30.37 34.72
N ASP A 642 18.18 -30.00 35.19
CA ASP A 642 16.94 -30.14 34.41
C ASP A 642 16.97 -29.27 33.14
N LEU A 643 16.45 -29.82 32.04
CA LEU A 643 16.35 -29.16 30.74
C LEU A 643 14.95 -28.57 30.59
N ALA A 644 14.85 -27.26 30.36
CA ALA A 644 13.56 -26.62 30.17
C ALA A 644 12.99 -26.91 28.77
N ASP A 645 11.66 -26.84 28.63
CA ASP A 645 10.94 -27.07 27.37
C ASP A 645 11.49 -26.24 26.18
N HIS A 646 11.89 -24.99 26.44
CA HIS A 646 12.47 -24.13 25.39
C HIS A 646 13.84 -24.62 24.93
N GLU A 647 14.67 -25.12 25.86
CA GLU A 647 16.01 -25.65 25.57
C GLU A 647 15.91 -26.98 24.79
N GLN A 648 14.89 -27.80 25.07
CA GLN A 648 14.57 -29.00 24.30
C GLN A 648 14.22 -28.68 22.85
N ILE A 649 13.33 -27.69 22.63
CA ILE A 649 12.90 -27.25 21.30
C ILE A 649 14.07 -26.66 20.50
N GLU A 650 14.85 -25.76 21.12
CA GLU A 650 16.00 -25.13 20.47
C GLU A 650 17.08 -26.15 20.09
N SER A 651 17.40 -27.06 21.00
CA SER A 651 18.37 -28.12 20.74
C SER A 651 17.90 -29.10 19.67
N ALA A 652 16.62 -29.49 19.68
CA ALA A 652 16.06 -30.34 18.64
C ALA A 652 16.04 -29.65 17.27
N ALA A 653 15.71 -28.35 17.20
CA ALA A 653 15.76 -27.58 15.96
C ALA A 653 17.20 -27.52 15.41
N ALA A 654 18.20 -27.26 16.26
CA ALA A 654 19.60 -27.27 15.85
C ALA A 654 20.03 -28.65 15.31
N LEU A 655 19.61 -29.74 15.98
CA LEU A 655 19.88 -31.10 15.52
C LEU A 655 19.20 -31.41 14.17
N ILE A 656 17.95 -31.01 13.99
CA ILE A 656 17.22 -31.16 12.72
C ILE A 656 17.96 -30.42 11.59
N SER A 657 18.41 -29.18 11.83
CA SER A 657 19.15 -28.39 10.86
C SER A 657 20.49 -29.04 10.45
N ALA A 658 21.22 -29.56 11.44
CA ALA A 658 22.47 -30.29 11.20
C ALA A 658 22.23 -31.59 10.41
N ILE A 659 21.16 -32.32 10.75
CA ILE A 659 20.75 -33.52 10.00
C ILE A 659 20.41 -33.15 8.56
N SER A 660 19.59 -32.11 8.35
CA SER A 660 19.17 -31.61 7.04
C SER A 660 20.37 -31.41 6.11
N SER A 661 21.39 -30.70 6.62
CA SER A 661 22.63 -30.41 5.90
C SER A 661 23.45 -31.66 5.55
N SER A 662 23.22 -32.77 6.25
CA SER A 662 23.93 -34.03 6.03
C SER A 662 23.22 -35.01 5.08
N LEU A 663 21.93 -34.82 4.82
CA LEU A 663 21.12 -35.76 4.03
C LEU A 663 21.64 -35.95 2.60
N LEU A 664 22.21 -34.91 2.00
CA LEU A 664 22.78 -34.96 0.64
C LEU A 664 23.91 -35.99 0.52
N TYR A 665 24.64 -36.26 1.61
CA TYR A 665 25.76 -37.20 1.59
C TYR A 665 25.32 -38.66 1.68
N LEU A 666 24.01 -38.94 1.82
CA LEU A 666 23.50 -40.31 1.76
C LEU A 666 23.66 -40.93 0.37
N GLU A 667 23.67 -40.11 -0.69
CA GLU A 667 23.93 -40.56 -2.06
C GLU A 667 25.33 -41.16 -2.24
N GLU A 668 26.29 -40.81 -1.38
CA GLU A 668 27.64 -41.35 -1.44
C GLU A 668 27.70 -42.84 -1.06
N GLN A 669 26.62 -43.45 -0.55
CA GLN A 669 26.59 -44.88 -0.19
C GLN A 669 27.22 -45.77 -1.28
N VAL A 670 26.95 -45.47 -2.56
CA VAL A 670 27.45 -46.27 -3.70
C VAL A 670 28.98 -46.38 -3.74
N VAL A 671 29.71 -45.34 -3.30
CA VAL A 671 31.18 -45.30 -3.34
C VAL A 671 31.85 -45.97 -2.14
N TYR A 672 31.11 -46.26 -1.07
CA TYR A 672 31.68 -46.86 0.13
C TYR A 672 32.03 -48.34 -0.06
N ILE A 673 33.19 -48.74 0.49
CA ILE A 673 33.66 -50.13 0.49
C ILE A 673 32.88 -50.97 1.50
N SER A 674 32.68 -50.42 2.71
CA SER A 674 31.90 -51.01 3.79
C SER A 674 30.68 -50.14 4.09
N TYR A 675 29.49 -50.74 4.05
CA TYR A 675 28.26 -50.02 4.42
C TYR A 675 28.12 -49.84 5.92
N ASP A 676 28.74 -50.70 6.74
CA ASP A 676 28.81 -50.49 8.19
C ASP A 676 29.66 -49.26 8.51
N PHE A 677 30.77 -49.06 7.80
CA PHE A 677 31.60 -47.86 7.94
C PHE A 677 30.87 -46.60 7.46
N PHE A 678 30.18 -46.68 6.32
CA PHE A 678 29.29 -45.61 5.83
C PHE A 678 28.27 -45.21 6.91
N MET A 679 27.61 -46.21 7.50
CA MET A 679 26.63 -46.00 8.54
C MET A 679 27.23 -45.36 9.80
N GLU A 680 28.38 -45.85 10.27
CA GLU A 680 29.09 -45.26 11.40
C GLU A 680 29.42 -43.78 11.12
N GLU A 681 30.02 -43.48 9.96
CA GLU A 681 30.41 -42.12 9.60
C GLU A 681 29.22 -41.16 9.53
N ARG A 682 28.08 -41.63 8.99
CA ARG A 682 26.85 -40.83 8.90
C ARG A 682 26.14 -40.61 10.23
N LEU A 683 26.34 -41.47 11.22
CA LEU A 683 25.65 -41.39 12.51
C LEU A 683 26.52 -40.81 13.65
N LYS A 684 27.83 -41.02 13.60
CA LYS A 684 28.76 -40.73 14.71
C LYS A 684 28.73 -39.28 15.18
N LEU A 685 28.61 -38.34 14.25
CA LEU A 685 28.53 -36.91 14.58
C LEU A 685 27.28 -36.59 15.41
N PHE A 686 26.15 -37.24 15.10
CA PHE A 686 24.86 -36.99 15.76
C PHE A 686 24.71 -37.79 17.05
N SER A 687 25.26 -39.00 17.13
CA SER A 687 25.27 -39.80 18.36
C SER A 687 26.08 -39.14 19.48
N ASN A 688 27.08 -38.33 19.13
CA ASN A 688 27.90 -37.61 20.11
C ASN A 688 27.18 -36.39 20.70
N VAL A 689 26.34 -35.69 19.93
CA VAL A 689 25.52 -34.57 20.42
C VAL A 689 24.65 -35.01 21.61
N ARG A 690 24.14 -36.24 21.59
CA ARG A 690 23.43 -36.87 22.71
C ARG A 690 24.28 -37.01 23.99
N ASN A 691 25.59 -37.24 23.84
CA ASN A 691 26.48 -37.66 24.93
C ASN A 691 27.37 -36.54 25.47
N THR A 692 27.58 -35.44 24.73
CA THR A 692 28.57 -34.40 25.09
C THR A 692 27.99 -33.03 25.42
N CYS A 693 26.68 -32.82 25.32
CA CYS A 693 26.08 -31.52 25.64
C CYS A 693 25.99 -31.35 27.17
N SER A 694 26.98 -30.67 27.76
CA SER A 694 27.15 -30.53 29.21
C SER A 694 26.69 -29.18 29.79
N SER A 695 26.39 -28.18 28.95
CA SER A 695 25.88 -26.87 29.39
C SER A 695 25.27 -26.04 28.24
N ARG A 696 24.72 -24.88 28.59
CA ARG A 696 24.02 -23.88 27.75
C ARG A 696 24.81 -23.30 26.56
N ASP A 697 26.11 -23.58 26.46
CA ASP A 697 27.03 -22.97 25.48
C ASP A 697 27.55 -24.04 24.49
N CYS A 698 26.68 -24.56 23.62
CA CYS A 698 27.07 -25.37 22.46
C CYS A 698 26.49 -24.79 21.18
#